data_AF-D0MYU7-F1
#
_entry.id   AF-D0MYU7-F1
#
_cell.length_a   1.000
_cell.length_b   1.000
_cell.length_c   1.000
_cell.angle_alpha   90.00
_cell.angle_beta   90.00
_cell.angle_gamma   90.00
#
_symmetry.space_group_name_H-M   'P 1'
#
loop_
_entity.id
_entity.type
_entity.pdbx_description
1 polymer ?
#
loop_
_entity_poly.entity_id
_entity_poly.type
_entity_poly.pdbx_seq_one_letter_code
_entity_poly.pdbx_strand_id
1 'polypeptide(L)'
;MTVKTLLLAATLTAAASARQPRDNSPLFTTEQCQVRTLNSEDHAAMLADLDAVWLVGYYAPWCPHCRQFARAWEKAAAFYADNANVNIAAVDCTQNSEVCNKEGITGYPTIKLDHVPPESTEPVKMPHKNRKNTNTVIAWVEEQMEAHGLKISANTDNIDAHIEKVNNGCEMGTVPNIVKASKTAKHELNDLSMEMKYKRLHDAGIAAVSTFENGFYVGTTMLEGERYDAAVKWVEALAKSFPMAGNRVALSSLVDIIKEQNKWKQNDWNTLLTEWKKNATTTSFPASLFESSEKKNWAYCTTYTCGVWTLFHTISVSDIPSDTALKPSEIMTAIRLFVKYFFSCEECQRHFMLTNPESLLEKLAESDAEGPRAVAIWIWKMHNKVNKVLKYHQWSTLESCPNCYVNDGEPLDLNPARLPRQVEKKLLVAAAKNGFAIPCDLDATAFLLTHPRGAYTTARTVLQTKIFDYEAHIRRLVESTIAMQSEKQLTPSAVEKELRPRTEATIVAAMTAFKGLYEAQKNQEYKINVLVCPTEGDKVDGEVLADTDVFCHVGFLPPLRSGMVKLEVAGLPRHNAAAKDSAWVKERKAIYDRMAPDMEEVILMDPVTRHLLEGSQTNFYTIQDGAVYTAEEGILKGTVRSLVLDVCEENGIPVKLTPPTLNDVDKWQGCFISSTSRLVLGAKSLEYEHPDANKTTTRSFLPNPILDQITSVVRHAVIGKSTEVFK
;
A
#
# COMPACT_ATOMS: atom_id res chain seq x y z
N MET A 1 47.00 17.09 66.14
CA MET A 1 46.38 15.78 66.44
C MET A 1 44.91 16.02 66.77
N THR A 2 44.02 15.18 66.25
CA THR A 2 42.53 15.21 66.23
C THR A 2 41.85 15.95 65.07
N VAL A 3 41.44 15.21 64.04
CA VAL A 3 40.12 15.32 63.40
C VAL A 3 39.68 13.93 62.92
N LYS A 4 38.69 13.38 63.65
CA LYS A 4 37.59 12.47 63.31
C LYS A 4 37.67 11.61 62.04
N THR A 5 37.77 10.31 62.29
CA THR A 5 37.28 9.20 61.46
C THR A 5 35.76 9.30 61.27
N LEU A 6 35.29 9.41 60.03
CA LEU A 6 33.92 9.03 59.65
C LEU A 6 34.01 7.79 58.77
N LEU A 7 33.59 6.65 59.31
CA LEU A 7 33.12 5.52 58.52
C LEU A 7 31.88 6.00 57.75
N LEU A 8 31.98 6.11 56.43
CA LEU A 8 30.80 5.97 55.57
C LEU A 8 30.80 4.51 55.10
N ALA A 9 29.88 3.73 55.65
CA ALA A 9 29.40 2.51 55.01
C ALA A 9 28.79 2.93 53.66
N ALA A 10 29.52 2.68 52.56
CA ALA A 10 28.96 2.76 51.24
C ALA A 10 28.04 1.54 51.07
N THR A 11 26.77 1.70 51.43
CA THR A 11 25.72 0.83 50.91
C THR A 11 25.67 1.05 49.40
N LEU A 12 26.35 0.17 48.66
CA LEU A 12 26.08 -0.08 47.26
C LEU A 12 24.65 -0.60 47.16
N THR A 13 23.70 0.33 47.17
CA THR A 13 22.40 0.08 46.56
C THR A 13 22.70 -0.09 45.08
N ALA A 14 22.69 -1.33 44.61
CA ALA A 14 22.60 -1.62 43.20
C ALA A 14 21.40 -0.81 42.69
N ALA A 15 21.69 0.25 41.94
CA ALA A 15 20.66 0.96 41.21
C ALA A 15 20.13 -0.04 40.20
N ALA A 16 19.05 -0.75 40.57
CA ALA A 16 18.22 -1.46 39.63
C ALA A 16 17.82 -0.41 38.58
N SER A 17 18.49 -0.45 37.45
CA SER A 17 18.15 0.38 36.29
C SER A 17 16.77 -0.08 35.88
N ALA A 18 15.74 0.63 36.33
CA ALA A 18 14.37 0.42 35.88
C ALA A 18 14.31 0.74 34.38
N ARG A 19 14.61 -0.26 33.54
CA ARG A 19 14.60 -0.16 32.09
C ARG A 19 13.40 -0.92 31.52
N GLN A 20 12.59 -0.15 30.80
CA GLN A 20 11.59 -0.45 29.75
C GLN A 20 10.11 -0.72 30.14
N PRO A 21 9.27 0.33 30.23
CA PRO A 21 7.79 0.24 30.29
C PRO A 21 7.04 -0.06 28.96
N ARG A 22 7.73 -0.30 27.84
CA ARG A 22 7.08 -0.57 26.52
C ARG A 22 7.09 -2.04 26.14
N ASP A 23 6.61 -2.91 27.00
CA ASP A 23 6.59 -4.34 26.71
C ASP A 23 5.30 -5.05 27.15
N ASN A 24 4.35 -4.37 27.80
CA ASN A 24 3.21 -4.97 28.49
C ASN A 24 3.61 -5.99 29.57
N SER A 25 4.77 -5.79 30.22
CA SER A 25 5.17 -6.51 31.43
C SER A 25 4.25 -6.15 32.61
N PRO A 26 4.03 -7.07 33.58
CA PRO A 26 4.45 -8.48 33.56
C PRO A 26 3.47 -9.37 32.77
N LEU A 27 3.99 -10.44 32.15
CA LEU A 27 3.13 -11.49 31.56
C LEU A 27 2.65 -12.51 32.59
N PHE A 28 3.44 -12.75 33.64
CA PHE A 28 3.12 -13.65 34.75
C PHE A 28 3.31 -12.86 36.04
N THR A 29 2.38 -12.96 36.99
CA THR A 29 2.57 -12.43 38.35
C THR A 29 2.91 -13.58 39.29
N THR A 30 3.56 -13.26 40.41
CA THR A 30 4.02 -14.23 41.43
C THR A 30 2.93 -15.14 42.01
N GLU A 31 1.65 -14.84 41.78
CA GLU A 31 0.50 -15.61 42.26
C GLU A 31 -0.33 -16.26 41.13
N GLN A 32 0.05 -16.05 39.87
CA GLN A 32 -0.73 -16.51 38.72
C GLN A 32 -0.40 -17.95 38.33
N CYS A 33 -1.34 -18.85 38.62
CA CYS A 33 -1.38 -20.23 38.13
C CYS A 33 -0.11 -21.04 38.37
N GLN A 34 0.55 -20.85 39.52
CA GLN A 34 1.76 -21.59 39.94
C GLN A 34 3.02 -21.35 39.09
N VAL A 35 3.06 -20.31 38.25
CA VAL A 35 4.29 -19.91 37.54
C VAL A 35 5.16 -19.04 38.44
N ARG A 36 6.37 -19.51 38.77
CA ARG A 36 7.34 -18.73 39.57
C ARG A 36 8.10 -17.74 38.69
N THR A 37 7.92 -16.44 38.89
CA THR A 37 8.75 -15.42 38.22
C THR A 37 10.11 -15.33 38.91
N LEU A 38 11.20 -15.47 38.16
CA LEU A 38 12.54 -15.44 38.72
C LEU A 38 13.28 -14.16 38.31
N ASN A 39 13.79 -13.43 39.29
CA ASN A 39 14.84 -12.43 39.08
C ASN A 39 16.24 -13.06 39.16
N SER A 40 17.30 -12.26 39.10
CA SER A 40 18.69 -12.75 39.21
C SER A 40 19.00 -13.55 40.48
N GLU A 41 18.47 -13.16 41.64
CA GLU A 41 18.68 -13.85 42.91
C GLU A 41 17.87 -15.15 42.97
N ASP A 42 16.60 -15.11 42.54
CA ASP A 42 15.73 -16.29 42.50
C ASP A 42 16.26 -17.35 41.52
N HIS A 43 16.80 -16.93 40.38
CA HIS A 43 17.43 -17.82 39.40
C HIS A 43 18.71 -18.47 39.95
N ALA A 44 19.53 -17.73 40.70
CA ALA A 44 20.68 -18.32 41.38
C ALA A 44 20.27 -19.33 42.47
N ALA A 45 19.20 -19.05 43.21
CA ALA A 45 18.64 -19.99 44.19
C ALA A 45 18.09 -21.25 43.52
N MET A 46 17.41 -21.10 42.38
CA MET A 46 16.91 -22.20 41.55
C MET A 46 18.05 -23.13 41.09
N LEU A 47 19.16 -22.56 40.59
CA LEU A 47 20.32 -23.36 40.18
C LEU A 47 20.96 -24.13 41.34
N ALA A 48 20.83 -23.64 42.58
CA ALA A 48 21.34 -24.31 43.78
C ALA A 48 20.39 -25.39 44.33
N ASP A 49 19.13 -25.42 43.89
CA ASP A 49 18.10 -26.36 44.33
C ASP A 49 18.16 -27.69 43.54
N LEU A 50 19.13 -28.54 43.90
CA LEU A 50 19.37 -29.83 43.24
C LEU A 50 18.31 -30.91 43.54
N ASP A 51 17.39 -30.65 44.48
CA ASP A 51 16.38 -31.61 44.91
C ASP A 51 15.10 -31.56 44.04
N ALA A 52 14.99 -30.58 43.14
CA ALA A 52 13.84 -30.39 42.28
C ALA A 52 14.22 -30.20 40.80
N VAL A 53 13.34 -30.65 39.91
CA VAL A 53 13.42 -30.38 38.48
C VAL A 53 12.80 -29.02 38.21
N TRP A 54 13.47 -28.18 37.41
CA TRP A 54 12.98 -26.84 37.07
C TRP A 54 12.75 -26.71 35.58
N LEU A 55 11.50 -26.44 35.19
CA LEU A 55 11.13 -26.10 33.82
C LEU A 55 11.03 -24.58 33.70
N VAL A 56 12.00 -23.96 33.04
CA VAL A 56 12.17 -22.51 32.99
C VAL A 56 11.84 -21.96 31.61
N GLY A 57 10.92 -21.00 31.57
CA GLY A 57 10.53 -20.27 30.38
C GLY A 57 11.18 -18.89 30.31
N TYR A 58 12.12 -18.70 29.41
CA TYR A 58 12.75 -17.41 29.14
C TYR A 58 11.96 -16.65 28.08
N TYR A 59 11.48 -15.46 28.42
CA TYR A 59 10.54 -14.73 27.58
C TYR A 59 10.84 -13.22 27.53
N ALA A 60 10.15 -12.54 26.62
CA ALA A 60 10.06 -11.09 26.62
C ALA A 60 8.58 -10.66 26.49
N PRO A 61 8.07 -9.77 27.34
CA PRO A 61 6.66 -9.36 27.35
C PRO A 61 6.17 -8.79 26.01
N TRP A 62 7.05 -8.07 25.30
CA TRP A 62 6.73 -7.50 23.99
C TRP A 62 6.61 -8.56 22.88
N CYS A 63 7.10 -9.79 23.10
CA CYS A 63 7.12 -10.83 22.07
C CYS A 63 5.71 -11.44 21.87
N PRO A 64 5.11 -11.34 20.68
CA PRO A 64 3.75 -11.84 20.45
C PRO A 64 3.64 -13.36 20.63
N HIS A 65 4.69 -14.13 20.32
CA HIS A 65 4.69 -15.58 20.54
C HIS A 65 4.81 -15.93 22.03
N CYS A 66 5.54 -15.14 22.83
CA CYS A 66 5.55 -15.31 24.29
C CYS A 66 4.15 -15.05 24.88
N ARG A 67 3.50 -13.97 24.44
CA ARG A 67 2.14 -13.61 24.87
C ARG A 67 1.10 -14.67 24.51
N GLN A 68 1.16 -15.21 23.29
CA GLN A 68 0.26 -16.30 22.87
C GLN A 68 0.54 -17.60 23.62
N PHE A 69 1.81 -17.84 23.95
CA PHE A 69 2.23 -19.04 24.67
C PHE A 69 1.98 -18.96 26.19
N ALA A 70 1.83 -17.78 26.77
CA ALA A 70 1.66 -17.58 28.21
C ALA A 70 0.56 -18.47 28.81
N ARG A 71 -0.62 -18.54 28.18
CA ARG A 71 -1.71 -19.43 28.63
C ARG A 71 -1.33 -20.91 28.61
N ALA A 72 -0.58 -21.33 27.59
CA ALA A 72 -0.12 -22.71 27.50
C ALA A 72 0.92 -23.04 28.58
N TRP A 73 1.74 -22.05 28.96
CA TRP A 73 2.71 -22.13 30.05
C TRP A 73 2.02 -22.25 31.42
N GLU A 74 1.01 -21.41 31.69
CA GLU A 74 0.19 -21.52 32.90
C GLU A 74 -0.51 -22.89 33.01
N LYS A 75 -1.01 -23.42 31.89
CA LYS A 75 -1.57 -24.78 31.86
C LYS A 75 -0.54 -25.85 32.21
N ALA A 76 0.70 -25.71 31.75
CA ALA A 76 1.78 -26.62 32.11
C ALA A 76 2.11 -26.52 33.60
N ALA A 77 2.16 -25.31 34.17
CA ALA A 77 2.30 -25.08 35.60
C ALA A 77 1.17 -25.71 36.42
N ALA A 78 -0.08 -25.55 35.99
CA ALA A 78 -1.23 -26.18 36.64
C ALA A 78 -1.18 -27.72 36.58
N PHE A 79 -0.66 -28.30 35.48
CA PHE A 79 -0.52 -29.76 35.35
C PHE A 79 0.45 -30.34 36.37
N TYR A 80 1.57 -29.65 36.65
CA TYR A 80 2.59 -30.09 37.60
C TYR A 80 2.34 -29.62 39.05
N ALA A 81 1.23 -28.93 39.33
CA ALA A 81 1.01 -28.30 40.63
C ALA A 81 0.90 -29.29 41.82
N ASP A 82 0.55 -30.55 41.58
CA ASP A 82 0.53 -31.63 42.58
C ASP A 82 1.81 -32.48 42.60
N ASN A 83 2.79 -32.16 41.74
CA ASN A 83 4.10 -32.81 41.69
C ASN A 83 5.14 -31.98 42.45
N ALA A 84 5.44 -32.37 43.68
CA ALA A 84 6.39 -31.66 44.54
C ALA A 84 7.83 -31.58 43.99
N ASN A 85 8.17 -32.40 43.00
CA ASN A 85 9.51 -32.47 42.43
C ASN A 85 9.69 -31.63 41.16
N VAL A 86 8.62 -31.03 40.61
CA VAL A 86 8.68 -30.27 39.36
C VAL A 86 8.19 -28.84 39.60
N ASN A 87 9.09 -27.88 39.42
CA ASN A 87 8.80 -26.46 39.54
C ASN A 87 8.74 -25.81 38.16
N ILE A 88 7.69 -25.04 37.89
CA ILE A 88 7.56 -24.26 36.64
C ILE A 88 7.88 -22.79 36.92
N ALA A 89 8.80 -22.24 36.14
CA ALA A 89 9.30 -20.88 36.32
C ALA A 89 9.32 -20.08 35.01
N ALA A 90 9.42 -18.76 35.14
CA ALA A 90 9.55 -17.85 34.01
C ALA A 90 10.53 -16.71 34.32
N VAL A 91 11.39 -16.38 33.37
CA VAL A 91 12.37 -15.27 33.46
C VAL A 91 12.02 -14.23 32.41
N ASP A 92 11.73 -13.00 32.86
CA ASP A 92 11.58 -11.85 31.98
C ASP A 92 12.96 -11.33 31.58
N CYS A 93 13.38 -11.62 30.35
CA CYS A 93 14.68 -11.22 29.83
C CYS A 93 14.79 -9.73 29.49
N THR A 94 13.69 -8.96 29.50
CA THR A 94 13.77 -7.50 29.35
C THR A 94 14.25 -6.83 30.64
N GLN A 95 14.00 -7.47 31.78
CA GLN A 95 14.43 -7.01 33.10
C GLN A 95 15.69 -7.73 33.61
N ASN A 96 15.91 -8.97 33.18
CA ASN A 96 16.99 -9.84 33.66
C ASN A 96 17.96 -10.24 32.52
N SER A 97 18.41 -9.25 31.74
CA SER A 97 19.24 -9.50 30.54
C SER A 97 20.56 -10.22 30.84
N GLU A 98 21.18 -9.96 32.00
CA GLU A 98 22.40 -10.65 32.42
C GLU A 98 22.19 -12.14 32.65
N VAL A 99 21.07 -12.52 33.27
CA VAL A 99 20.68 -13.93 33.46
C VAL A 99 20.52 -14.59 32.11
N CYS A 100 19.71 -14.00 31.23
CA CYS A 100 19.44 -14.57 29.91
C CYS A 100 20.70 -14.66 29.03
N ASN A 101 21.63 -13.70 29.14
CA ASN A 101 22.89 -13.75 28.43
C ASN A 101 23.82 -14.85 28.95
N LYS A 102 23.93 -15.04 30.27
CA LYS A 102 24.69 -16.16 30.88
C LYS A 102 24.11 -17.51 30.47
N GLU A 103 22.79 -17.59 30.41
CA GLU A 103 22.05 -18.77 29.98
C GLU A 103 22.08 -19.00 28.46
N GLY A 104 22.78 -18.16 27.67
CA GLY A 104 22.88 -18.32 26.22
C GLY A 104 21.52 -18.19 25.50
N ILE A 105 20.59 -17.41 26.06
CA ILE A 105 19.26 -17.20 25.49
C ILE A 105 19.38 -16.22 24.32
N THR A 106 19.36 -16.77 23.11
CA THR A 106 19.45 -16.02 21.85
C THR A 106 18.09 -15.63 21.27
N GLY A 107 17.00 -16.17 21.82
CA GLY A 107 15.65 -15.93 21.32
C GLY A 107 14.53 -16.37 22.27
N TYR A 108 13.32 -15.89 21.99
CA TYR A 108 12.14 -16.03 22.85
C TYR A 108 10.92 -16.61 22.11
N PRO A 109 10.06 -17.38 22.81
CA PRO A 109 10.33 -17.96 24.13
C PRO A 109 11.38 -19.07 24.02
N THR A 110 12.28 -19.21 24.99
CA THR A 110 13.16 -20.39 25.12
C THR A 110 12.74 -21.17 26.36
N ILE A 111 12.70 -22.50 26.24
CA ILE A 111 12.32 -23.40 27.32
C ILE A 111 13.52 -24.28 27.64
N LYS A 112 13.90 -24.33 28.91
CA LYS A 112 14.96 -25.17 29.45
C LYS A 112 14.43 -26.02 30.60
N LEU A 113 14.98 -27.22 30.73
CA LEU A 113 14.75 -28.14 31.83
C LEU A 113 16.08 -28.34 32.57
N ASP A 114 16.14 -27.82 33.78
CA ASP A 114 17.30 -27.88 34.67
C ASP A 114 17.18 -29.09 35.61
N HIS A 115 18.33 -29.58 36.08
CA HIS A 115 18.45 -30.72 37.01
C HIS A 115 17.85 -32.03 36.49
N VAL A 116 18.01 -32.29 35.17
CA VAL A 116 17.67 -33.57 34.54
C VAL A 116 18.87 -34.11 33.77
N PRO A 117 19.63 -35.08 34.33
CA PRO A 117 19.47 -35.68 35.68
C PRO A 117 19.83 -34.70 36.81
N PRO A 118 19.48 -34.97 38.09
CA PRO A 118 19.62 -34.02 39.21
C PRO A 118 21.04 -33.47 39.43
N GLU A 119 22.06 -34.27 39.10
CA GLU A 119 23.47 -33.87 39.16
C GLU A 119 23.96 -33.04 37.96
N SER A 120 23.11 -32.80 36.95
CA SER A 120 23.48 -32.04 35.76
C SER A 120 23.55 -30.54 36.06
N THR A 121 24.68 -29.93 35.72
CA THR A 121 24.86 -28.48 35.74
C THR A 121 24.43 -27.80 34.43
N GLU A 122 24.14 -28.58 33.39
CA GLU A 122 23.74 -28.07 32.08
C GLU A 122 22.26 -28.38 31.82
N PRO A 123 21.45 -27.37 31.47
CA PRO A 123 20.04 -27.57 31.19
C PRO A 123 19.78 -28.21 29.83
N VAL A 124 18.74 -29.04 29.76
CA VAL A 124 18.23 -29.55 28.49
C VAL A 124 17.34 -28.50 27.84
N LYS A 125 17.74 -27.97 26.68
CA LYS A 125 16.93 -27.00 25.91
C LYS A 125 15.88 -27.71 25.05
N MET A 126 14.63 -27.26 25.11
CA MET A 126 13.57 -27.78 24.24
C MET A 126 13.88 -27.50 22.76
N PRO A 127 13.82 -28.51 21.86
CA PRO A 127 14.14 -28.33 20.46
C PRO A 127 13.23 -27.30 19.76
N HIS A 128 13.81 -26.43 18.92
CA HIS A 128 13.07 -25.39 18.20
C HIS A 128 11.97 -25.90 17.26
N LYS A 129 12.08 -27.14 16.76
CA LYS A 129 11.09 -27.73 15.83
C LYS A 129 9.76 -28.06 16.51
N ASN A 130 9.75 -28.15 17.84
CA ASN A 130 8.56 -28.51 18.57
C ASN A 130 7.63 -27.30 18.65
N ARG A 131 6.37 -27.49 18.24
CA ARG A 131 5.32 -26.49 18.44
C ARG A 131 5.24 -26.22 19.95
N LYS A 132 5.30 -24.96 20.37
CA LYS A 132 5.20 -24.61 21.81
C LYS A 132 3.73 -24.47 22.21
N ASN A 133 3.16 -25.54 22.75
CA ASN A 133 1.83 -25.59 23.38
C ASN A 133 1.85 -26.52 24.60
N THR A 134 0.77 -26.54 25.38
CA THR A 134 0.67 -27.31 26.64
C THR A 134 1.06 -28.78 26.44
N ASN A 135 0.42 -29.48 25.50
CA ASN A 135 0.60 -30.92 25.34
C ASN A 135 2.03 -31.27 24.92
N THR A 136 2.59 -30.51 23.99
CA THR A 136 3.96 -30.73 23.50
C THR A 136 5.03 -30.41 24.53
N VAL A 137 4.78 -29.45 25.43
CA VAL A 137 5.71 -29.10 26.51
C VAL A 137 5.69 -30.21 27.55
N ILE A 138 4.50 -30.62 28.01
CA ILE A 138 4.35 -31.72 28.96
C ILE A 138 4.96 -33.01 28.38
N ALA A 139 4.60 -33.39 27.15
CA ALA A 139 5.15 -34.58 26.51
C ALA A 139 6.68 -34.57 26.44
N TRP A 140 7.28 -33.42 26.12
CA TRP A 140 8.74 -33.28 26.10
C TRP A 140 9.36 -33.40 27.49
N VAL A 141 8.77 -32.79 28.52
CA VAL A 141 9.25 -32.91 29.91
C VAL A 141 9.17 -34.35 30.39
N GLU A 142 8.03 -35.02 30.19
CA GLU A 142 7.84 -36.42 30.59
C GLU A 142 8.83 -37.35 29.85
N GLU A 143 9.09 -37.12 28.56
CA GLU A 143 10.11 -37.85 27.78
C GLU A 143 11.52 -37.66 28.37
N GLN A 144 11.89 -36.43 28.73
CA GLN A 144 13.21 -36.17 29.35
C GLN A 144 13.32 -36.79 30.74
N MET A 145 12.25 -36.74 31.54
CA MET A 145 12.22 -37.34 32.87
C MET A 145 12.33 -38.88 32.78
N GLU A 146 11.55 -39.51 31.89
CA GLU A 146 11.59 -40.96 31.68
C GLU A 146 12.97 -41.43 31.19
N ALA A 147 13.56 -40.72 30.22
CA ALA A 147 14.88 -41.05 29.67
C ALA A 147 16.01 -41.02 30.71
N HIS A 148 15.84 -40.26 31.79
CA HIS A 148 16.80 -40.12 32.88
C HIS A 148 16.36 -40.84 34.17
N GLY A 149 15.34 -41.70 34.11
CA GLY A 149 14.89 -42.51 35.24
C GLY A 149 14.19 -41.74 36.36
N LEU A 150 13.68 -40.53 36.07
CA LEU A 150 12.92 -39.72 37.00
C LEU A 150 11.43 -40.10 36.98
N LYS A 151 10.74 -39.82 38.09
CA LYS A 151 9.33 -40.16 38.26
C LYS A 151 8.44 -39.29 37.37
N ILE A 152 7.80 -39.92 36.38
CA ILE A 152 6.79 -39.30 35.50
C ILE A 152 5.45 -39.06 36.20
N SER A 153 4.66 -38.13 35.67
CA SER A 153 3.33 -37.79 36.19
C SER A 153 2.28 -38.81 35.72
N ALA A 154 1.36 -39.21 36.60
CA ALA A 154 0.23 -40.08 36.21
C ALA A 154 -0.87 -39.24 35.53
N ASN A 155 -1.33 -39.64 34.34
CA ASN A 155 -2.40 -39.03 33.51
C ASN A 155 -1.97 -38.03 32.41
N THR A 156 -1.05 -38.42 31.53
CA THR A 156 -0.83 -37.71 30.25
C THR A 156 -1.95 -37.94 29.22
N ASP A 157 -2.82 -38.93 29.42
CA ASP A 157 -3.90 -39.30 28.49
C ASP A 157 -5.05 -38.27 28.41
N ASN A 158 -5.26 -37.45 29.44
CA ASN A 158 -6.26 -36.37 29.44
C ASN A 158 -5.81 -35.16 30.29
N ILE A 159 -4.89 -34.39 29.72
CA ILE A 159 -4.26 -33.21 30.34
C ILE A 159 -5.30 -32.17 30.82
N ASP A 160 -6.31 -31.86 30.01
CA ASP A 160 -7.29 -30.82 30.38
C ASP A 160 -8.14 -31.24 31.58
N ALA A 161 -8.56 -32.51 31.68
CA ALA A 161 -9.30 -33.02 32.84
C ALA A 161 -8.45 -33.04 34.12
N HIS A 162 -7.15 -33.35 34.01
CA HIS A 162 -6.22 -33.27 35.14
C HIS A 162 -6.06 -31.81 35.62
N ILE A 163 -5.86 -30.89 34.68
CA ILE A 163 -5.78 -29.45 35.00
C ILE A 163 -7.07 -28.97 35.67
N GLU A 164 -8.27 -29.34 35.20
CA GLU A 164 -9.53 -28.95 35.84
C GLU A 164 -9.66 -29.45 37.29
N LYS A 165 -9.11 -30.63 37.59
CA LYS A 165 -9.13 -31.20 38.94
C LYS A 165 -8.14 -30.50 39.90
N VAL A 166 -6.97 -30.11 39.39
CA VAL A 166 -5.87 -29.55 40.19
C VAL A 166 -5.91 -28.01 40.23
N ASN A 167 -6.54 -27.37 39.25
CA ASN A 167 -6.64 -25.92 39.15
C ASN A 167 -7.59 -25.36 40.21
N ASN A 168 -7.03 -24.85 41.31
CA ASN A 168 -7.72 -24.19 42.41
C ASN A 168 -8.24 -22.77 42.04
N GLY A 169 -8.97 -22.64 40.94
CA GLY A 169 -9.63 -21.38 40.55
C GLY A 169 -8.72 -20.33 39.89
N CYS A 170 -7.57 -20.72 39.31
CA CYS A 170 -6.76 -19.76 38.57
C CYS A 170 -7.38 -19.39 37.20
N GLU A 171 -7.56 -18.10 36.94
CA GLU A 171 -7.99 -17.56 35.65
C GLU A 171 -6.83 -17.49 34.64
N MET A 172 -6.53 -18.62 33.99
CA MET A 172 -5.50 -18.71 32.96
C MET A 172 -5.76 -17.80 31.76
N GLY A 173 -4.72 -17.14 31.26
CA GLY A 173 -4.73 -16.25 30.11
C GLY A 173 -5.17 -14.82 30.43
N THR A 174 -5.31 -14.47 31.71
CA THR A 174 -5.57 -13.09 32.14
C THR A 174 -4.23 -12.35 32.29
N VAL A 175 -3.80 -11.61 31.26
CA VAL A 175 -2.72 -10.63 31.47
C VAL A 175 -3.27 -9.60 32.48
N PRO A 176 -2.59 -9.34 33.62
CA PRO A 176 -3.11 -8.44 34.65
C PRO A 176 -3.49 -7.10 34.03
N ASN A 177 -4.80 -6.82 33.99
CA ASN A 177 -5.41 -5.62 33.38
C ASN A 177 -4.54 -4.98 32.28
N ILE A 178 -4.42 -5.65 31.13
CA ILE A 178 -4.52 -4.86 29.90
C ILE A 178 -5.91 -4.23 30.02
N VAL A 179 -5.96 -2.97 30.46
CA VAL A 179 -7.10 -2.08 30.26
C VAL A 179 -7.67 -2.52 28.93
N LYS A 180 -8.85 -3.17 28.92
CA LYS A 180 -9.63 -3.41 27.71
C LYS A 180 -9.50 -2.11 26.96
N ALA A 181 -8.67 -2.06 25.91
CA ALA A 181 -8.18 -0.80 25.36
C ALA A 181 -9.41 0.07 25.25
N SER A 182 -9.43 1.13 26.08
CA SER A 182 -10.66 1.77 26.50
C SER A 182 -11.55 1.93 25.27
N LYS A 183 -12.69 1.24 25.22
CA LYS A 183 -13.76 1.53 24.25
C LYS A 183 -14.34 2.94 24.47
N THR A 184 -13.72 3.73 25.33
CA THR A 184 -14.14 5.02 25.86
C THR A 184 -12.92 5.95 25.92
N ALA A 185 -12.46 6.35 24.74
CA ALA A 185 -11.93 7.68 24.39
C ALA A 185 -11.24 7.56 23.03
N LYS A 186 -12.03 7.48 21.95
CA LYS A 186 -11.56 7.88 20.62
C LYS A 186 -11.24 9.38 20.74
N HIS A 187 -10.03 9.74 21.17
CA HIS A 187 -9.39 10.85 20.49
C HIS A 187 -9.10 10.29 19.10
N GLU A 188 -9.88 10.74 18.12
CA GLU A 188 -9.57 10.57 16.70
C GLU A 188 -8.22 11.25 16.45
N LEU A 189 -7.13 10.55 16.78
CA LEU A 189 -5.78 11.00 16.46
C LEU A 189 -5.67 10.91 14.95
N ASN A 190 -5.81 12.07 14.31
CA ASN A 190 -5.57 12.22 12.90
C ASN A 190 -4.12 11.77 12.60
N ASP A 191 -3.95 10.67 11.86
CA ASP A 191 -2.65 10.11 11.47
C ASP A 191 -1.79 11.13 10.69
N LEU A 192 -2.41 12.16 10.10
CA LEU A 192 -1.72 13.25 9.40
C LEU A 192 -1.30 14.40 10.32
N SER A 193 -1.75 14.42 11.58
CA SER A 193 -1.43 15.48 12.54
C SER A 193 0.07 15.54 12.82
N MET A 194 0.56 16.76 13.08
CA MET A 194 1.95 16.93 13.51
C MET A 194 2.25 16.15 14.79
N GLU A 195 1.32 16.14 15.75
CA GLU A 195 1.47 15.37 16.99
C GLU A 195 1.75 13.89 16.73
N MET A 196 0.98 13.25 15.84
CA MET A 196 1.22 11.85 15.47
C MET A 196 2.57 11.65 14.78
N LYS A 197 2.99 12.57 13.90
CA LYS A 197 4.32 12.52 13.29
C LYS A 197 5.43 12.59 14.34
N TYR A 198 5.31 13.47 15.33
CA TYR A 198 6.26 13.56 16.45
C TYR A 198 6.27 12.29 17.30
N LYS A 199 5.09 11.74 17.64
CA LYS A 199 4.99 10.49 18.38
C LYS A 199 5.65 9.32 17.65
N ARG A 200 5.44 9.21 16.33
CA ARG A 200 6.08 8.17 15.50
C ARG A 200 7.59 8.36 15.40
N LEU A 201 8.06 9.60 15.22
CA LEU A 201 9.49 9.91 15.22
C LEU A 201 10.14 9.52 16.57
N HIS A 202 9.50 9.89 17.68
CA HIS A 202 9.92 9.51 19.03
C HIS A 202 9.98 7.99 19.19
N ASP A 203 8.92 7.27 18.81
CA ASP A 203 8.87 5.81 18.91
C ASP A 203 9.94 5.10 18.07
N ALA A 204 10.26 5.64 16.88
CA ALA A 204 11.37 5.17 16.05
C ALA A 204 12.73 5.39 16.74
N GLY A 205 12.94 6.56 17.35
CA GLY A 205 14.15 6.89 18.10
C GLY A 205 14.38 5.95 19.28
N ILE A 206 13.33 5.72 20.08
CA ILE A 206 13.37 4.76 21.21
C ILE A 206 13.65 3.33 20.73
N ALA A 207 13.05 2.90 19.62
CA ALA A 207 13.29 1.57 19.07
C ALA A 207 14.75 1.39 18.59
N ALA A 208 15.33 2.41 17.97
CA ALA A 208 16.73 2.42 17.57
C ALA A 208 17.64 2.27 18.80
N VAL A 209 17.41 3.07 19.83
CA VAL A 209 18.19 3.03 21.07
C VAL A 209 18.06 1.69 21.80
N SER A 210 16.86 1.15 21.89
CA SER A 210 16.63 -0.17 22.51
C SER A 210 17.37 -1.28 21.77
N THR A 211 17.59 -1.13 20.45
CA THR A 211 18.43 -2.05 19.68
C THR A 211 19.88 -1.96 20.12
N PHE A 212 20.40 -0.75 20.30
CA PHE A 212 21.77 -0.52 20.72
C PHE A 212 22.03 -1.03 22.15
N GLU A 213 21.08 -0.82 23.06
CA GLU A 213 21.20 -1.22 24.46
C GLU A 213 21.04 -2.73 24.65
N ASN A 214 20.02 -3.31 24.03
CA ASN A 214 19.59 -4.68 24.34
C ASN A 214 19.76 -5.60 23.13
N GLY A 215 19.34 -5.17 21.94
CA GLY A 215 19.35 -5.98 20.72
C GLY A 215 20.74 -6.49 20.34
N PHE A 216 21.77 -5.63 20.37
CA PHE A 216 23.14 -5.99 20.02
C PHE A 216 23.74 -7.08 20.91
N TYR A 217 23.24 -7.24 22.14
CA TYR A 217 23.79 -8.17 23.12
C TYR A 217 22.83 -9.29 23.52
N VAL A 218 21.76 -9.54 22.75
CA VAL A 218 20.89 -10.70 23.01
C VAL A 218 21.70 -12.00 22.87
N GLY A 219 21.81 -12.74 23.97
CA GLY A 219 22.48 -14.05 24.03
C GLY A 219 23.99 -13.98 23.94
N THR A 220 24.59 -12.80 24.13
CA THR A 220 26.05 -12.60 24.11
C THR A 220 26.46 -11.42 24.97
N THR A 221 27.67 -11.46 25.54
CA THR A 221 28.29 -10.32 26.24
C THR A 221 29.33 -9.60 25.37
N MET A 222 29.56 -10.09 24.15
CA MET A 222 30.50 -9.55 23.16
C MET A 222 29.80 -9.32 21.82
N LEU A 223 29.96 -8.11 21.27
CA LEU A 223 29.55 -7.78 19.91
C LEU A 223 30.77 -7.90 18.99
N GLU A 224 30.85 -8.95 18.18
CA GLU A 224 31.99 -9.23 17.30
C GLU A 224 31.56 -10.04 16.05
N GLY A 225 32.47 -10.19 15.08
CA GLY A 225 32.24 -10.97 13.85
C GLY A 225 31.05 -10.48 13.03
N GLU A 226 30.28 -11.40 12.43
CA GLU A 226 29.12 -11.04 11.59
C GLU A 226 28.07 -10.20 12.34
N ARG A 227 27.98 -10.37 13.67
CA ARG A 227 27.06 -9.61 14.52
C ARG A 227 27.52 -8.16 14.63
N TYR A 228 28.82 -7.92 14.76
CA TYR A 228 29.41 -6.59 14.69
C TYR A 228 29.17 -5.95 13.31
N ASP A 229 29.43 -6.68 12.23
CA ASP A 229 29.22 -6.17 10.86
C ASP A 229 27.76 -5.77 10.63
N ALA A 230 26.82 -6.60 11.10
CA ALA A 230 25.40 -6.29 11.06
C ALA A 230 25.04 -5.06 11.92
N ALA A 231 25.69 -4.85 13.06
CA ALA A 231 25.46 -3.70 13.93
C ALA A 231 25.93 -2.41 13.25
N VAL A 232 27.15 -2.40 12.71
CA VAL A 232 27.69 -1.25 11.96
C VAL A 232 26.78 -0.91 10.79
N LYS A 233 26.42 -1.91 9.97
CA LYS A 233 25.55 -1.72 8.81
C LYS A 233 24.16 -1.21 9.19
N TRP A 234 23.63 -1.63 10.34
CA TRP A 234 22.37 -1.13 10.86
C TRP A 234 22.48 0.34 11.28
N VAL A 235 23.48 0.71 12.09
CA VAL A 235 23.66 2.10 12.53
C VAL A 235 23.95 3.02 11.34
N GLU A 236 24.75 2.58 10.36
CA GLU A 236 24.97 3.30 9.11
C GLU A 236 23.68 3.52 8.32
N ALA A 237 22.83 2.50 8.25
CA ALA A 237 21.57 2.62 7.57
C ALA A 237 20.70 3.68 8.24
N LEU A 238 20.63 3.68 9.58
CA LEU A 238 19.95 4.72 10.33
C LEU A 238 20.60 6.10 10.09
N ALA A 239 21.92 6.22 10.15
CA ALA A 239 22.62 7.49 9.93
C ALA A 239 22.34 8.09 8.55
N LYS A 240 22.15 7.26 7.51
CA LYS A 240 21.81 7.71 6.17
C LYS A 240 20.32 7.99 5.99
N SER A 241 19.45 7.22 6.64
CA SER A 241 18.01 7.18 6.36
C SER A 241 17.11 7.86 7.39
N PHE A 242 17.57 8.12 8.61
CA PHE A 242 16.69 8.61 9.68
C PHE A 242 16.17 10.03 9.37
N PRO A 243 14.91 10.37 9.72
CA PRO A 243 14.36 11.69 9.47
C PRO A 243 15.16 12.80 10.13
N MET A 244 15.29 13.92 9.43
CA MET A 244 15.99 15.14 9.85
C MET A 244 17.51 15.04 9.91
N ALA A 245 18.18 16.08 9.42
CA ALA A 245 19.64 16.12 9.32
C ALA A 245 20.33 15.99 10.68
N GLY A 246 19.84 16.66 11.74
CA GLY A 246 20.43 16.56 13.07
C GLY A 246 20.43 15.14 13.65
N ASN A 247 19.34 14.38 13.43
CA ASN A 247 19.28 12.97 13.87
C ASN A 247 20.29 12.11 13.12
N ARG A 248 20.47 12.36 11.82
CA ARG A 248 21.47 11.68 10.99
C ARG A 248 22.89 12.00 11.45
N VAL A 249 23.19 13.25 11.79
CA VAL A 249 24.49 13.64 12.34
C VAL A 249 24.76 12.94 13.67
N ALA A 250 23.76 12.90 14.56
CA ALA A 250 23.87 12.18 15.83
C ALA A 250 24.15 10.68 15.62
N LEU A 251 23.47 10.03 14.69
CA LEU A 251 23.71 8.62 14.37
C LEU A 251 25.05 8.40 13.65
N SER A 252 25.47 9.33 12.79
CA SER A 252 26.78 9.26 12.11
C SER A 252 27.94 9.30 13.10
N SER A 253 27.85 10.10 14.16
CA SER A 253 28.90 10.09 15.19
C SER A 253 28.98 8.75 15.92
N LEU A 254 27.86 8.02 16.07
CA LEU A 254 27.89 6.66 16.60
C LEU A 254 28.55 5.68 15.62
N VAL A 255 28.34 5.86 14.30
CA VAL A 255 29.02 5.07 13.26
C VAL A 255 30.53 5.25 13.33
N ASP A 256 31.00 6.47 13.52
CA ASP A 256 32.43 6.76 13.62
C ASP A 256 33.03 6.07 14.85
N ILE A 257 32.35 6.18 15.99
CA ILE A 257 32.78 5.58 17.26
C ILE A 257 32.76 4.04 17.22
N ILE A 258 31.68 3.42 16.74
CA ILE A 258 31.57 1.94 16.72
C ILE A 258 32.67 1.31 15.85
N LYS A 259 33.17 2.03 14.83
CA LYS A 259 34.23 1.61 13.92
C LYS A 259 35.65 1.76 14.47
N GLU A 260 35.84 2.44 15.61
CA GLU A 260 37.15 2.53 16.27
C GLU A 260 37.67 1.17 16.73
N GLN A 261 36.76 0.22 16.96
CA GLN A 261 37.07 -1.16 17.32
C GLN A 261 36.24 -2.12 16.44
N ASN A 262 36.76 -3.33 16.23
CA ASN A 262 36.04 -4.39 15.51
C ASN A 262 35.27 -5.35 16.45
N LYS A 263 35.28 -5.07 17.76
CA LYS A 263 34.53 -5.79 18.78
C LYS A 263 34.27 -4.93 20.00
N TRP A 264 33.18 -5.20 20.72
CA TRP A 264 32.76 -4.44 21.89
C TRP A 264 32.23 -5.34 23.00
N LYS A 265 32.83 -5.29 24.19
CA LYS A 265 32.24 -5.88 25.40
C LYS A 265 31.03 -5.05 25.84
N GLN A 266 30.01 -5.71 26.38
CA GLN A 266 28.75 -5.05 26.75
C GLN A 266 28.93 -3.87 27.73
N ASN A 267 29.82 -3.98 28.72
CA ASN A 267 30.07 -2.90 29.69
C ASN A 267 30.72 -1.67 29.07
N ASP A 268 31.71 -1.89 28.19
CA ASP A 268 32.41 -0.82 27.48
C ASP A 268 31.46 -0.11 26.52
N TRP A 269 30.64 -0.89 25.80
CA TRP A 269 29.57 -0.37 24.93
C TRP A 269 28.52 0.43 25.70
N ASN A 270 28.06 -0.06 26.86
CA ASN A 270 27.09 0.66 27.69
C ASN A 270 27.62 2.02 28.16
N THR A 271 28.91 2.09 28.51
CA THR A 271 29.59 3.33 28.90
C THR A 271 29.61 4.32 27.73
N LEU A 272 30.06 3.85 26.57
CA LEU A 272 30.11 4.64 25.34
C LEU A 272 28.74 5.13 24.90
N LEU A 273 27.74 4.25 24.90
CA LEU A 273 26.39 4.59 24.49
C LEU A 273 25.77 5.64 25.42
N THR A 274 26.10 5.60 26.71
CA THR A 274 25.69 6.62 27.69
C THR A 274 26.31 7.99 27.37
N GLU A 275 27.59 8.03 26.99
CA GLU A 275 28.27 9.26 26.58
C GLU A 275 27.73 9.79 25.25
N TRP A 276 27.59 8.92 24.25
CA TRP A 276 27.03 9.27 22.95
C TRP A 276 25.63 9.89 23.08
N LYS A 277 24.75 9.30 23.92
CA LYS A 277 23.40 9.82 24.17
C LYS A 277 23.41 11.27 24.65
N LYS A 278 24.33 11.64 25.56
CA LYS A 278 24.44 13.02 26.06
C LYS A 278 24.74 14.01 24.92
N ASN A 279 25.60 13.63 23.98
CA ASN A 279 25.94 14.45 22.82
C ASN A 279 24.82 14.44 21.77
N ALA A 280 24.16 13.29 21.57
CA ALA A 280 23.05 13.15 20.66
C ALA A 280 21.85 14.03 21.06
N THR A 281 21.63 14.25 22.37
CA THR A 281 20.56 15.10 22.89
C THR A 281 20.59 16.54 22.34
N THR A 282 21.78 17.12 22.14
CA THR A 282 21.93 18.49 21.63
C THR A 282 21.86 18.56 20.10
N THR A 283 22.09 17.44 19.42
CA THR A 283 22.17 17.36 17.95
C THR A 283 20.85 16.89 17.32
N SER A 284 20.11 16.04 18.03
CA SER A 284 18.86 15.43 17.58
C SER A 284 17.66 16.38 17.67
N PHE A 285 16.65 16.09 16.86
CA PHE A 285 15.34 16.69 16.95
C PHE A 285 14.24 15.63 16.97
N PRO A 286 13.29 15.70 17.92
CA PRO A 286 13.30 16.59 19.09
C PRO A 286 14.53 16.34 19.99
N ALA A 287 14.92 17.32 20.80
CA ALA A 287 16.00 17.12 21.76
C ALA A 287 15.70 15.91 22.64
N SER A 288 16.74 15.14 22.98
CA SER A 288 16.64 13.88 23.72
C SER A 288 15.91 12.75 22.98
N LEU A 289 15.77 12.81 21.65
CA LEU A 289 15.11 11.76 20.86
C LEU A 289 15.70 10.35 21.11
N PHE A 290 17.01 10.29 21.33
CA PHE A 290 17.74 9.05 21.57
C PHE A 290 18.01 8.78 23.06
N GLU A 291 17.39 9.53 23.96
CA GLU A 291 17.37 9.17 25.37
C GLU A 291 16.32 8.10 25.62
N SER A 292 16.62 7.15 26.50
CA SER A 292 15.67 6.13 26.94
C SER A 292 14.63 6.68 27.94
N SER A 293 14.56 8.00 28.14
CA SER A 293 13.73 8.64 29.16
C SER A 293 12.30 8.88 28.64
N GLU A 294 11.35 8.13 29.20
CA GLU A 294 9.96 8.17 28.76
C GLU A 294 9.24 9.45 29.18
N LYS A 295 9.14 10.44 28.31
CA LYS A 295 8.02 11.37 28.40
C LYS A 295 6.77 10.67 27.87
N LYS A 296 6.01 10.00 28.74
CA LYS A 296 4.80 9.21 28.40
C LYS A 296 3.84 9.90 27.43
N ASN A 297 3.75 11.23 27.47
CA ASN A 297 2.86 12.02 26.60
C ASN A 297 3.26 11.97 25.10
N TRP A 298 4.51 11.62 24.78
CA TRP A 298 5.03 11.53 23.41
C TRP A 298 5.15 10.10 22.89
N ALA A 299 4.72 9.10 23.67
CA ALA A 299 4.69 7.71 23.26
C ALA A 299 3.36 7.37 22.59
N TYR A 300 3.39 6.73 21.41
CA TYR A 300 2.20 6.10 20.81
C TYR A 300 2.25 4.57 20.96
N CYS A 301 3.40 3.99 20.67
CA CYS A 301 3.64 2.56 20.79
C CYS A 301 3.76 2.11 22.25
N THR A 302 2.94 1.12 22.61
CA THR A 302 2.97 0.45 23.93
C THR A 302 3.91 -0.75 23.97
N THR A 303 4.42 -1.20 22.82
CA THR A 303 5.33 -2.36 22.71
C THR A 303 6.58 -2.01 21.92
N TYR A 304 7.69 -2.67 22.25
CA TYR A 304 8.94 -2.62 21.47
C TYR A 304 8.69 -2.97 19.99
N THR A 305 7.89 -3.99 19.71
CA THR A 305 7.57 -4.39 18.33
C THR A 305 6.85 -3.32 17.53
N CYS A 306 5.94 -2.55 18.16
CA CYS A 306 5.31 -1.40 17.51
C CYS A 306 6.35 -0.32 17.17
N GLY A 307 7.30 -0.07 18.07
CA GLY A 307 8.41 0.84 17.83
C GLY A 307 9.31 0.38 16.68
N VAL A 308 9.67 -0.90 16.62
CA VAL A 308 10.48 -1.48 15.53
C VAL A 308 9.78 -1.36 14.18
N TRP A 309 8.49 -1.67 14.10
CA TRP A 309 7.72 -1.44 12.86
C TRP A 309 7.70 0.02 12.48
N THR A 310 7.50 0.92 13.45
CA THR A 310 7.54 2.37 13.23
C THR A 310 8.90 2.81 12.70
N LEU A 311 9.99 2.25 13.23
CA LEU A 311 11.36 2.52 12.77
C LEU A 311 11.57 2.04 11.33
N PHE A 312 11.16 0.80 10.99
CA PHE A 312 11.26 0.26 9.63
C PHE A 312 10.50 1.12 8.61
N HIS A 313 9.25 1.50 8.94
CA HIS A 313 8.47 2.41 8.11
C HIS A 313 9.20 3.74 7.95
N THR A 314 9.65 4.33 9.05
CA THR A 314 10.34 5.63 9.09
C THR A 314 11.56 5.69 8.18
N ILE A 315 12.44 4.69 8.25
CA ILE A 315 13.65 4.67 7.41
C ILE A 315 13.38 4.36 5.94
N SER A 316 12.21 3.81 5.61
CA SER A 316 11.82 3.50 4.23
C SER A 316 11.14 4.65 3.48
N VAL A 317 10.60 5.65 4.20
CA VAL A 317 9.87 6.80 3.61
C VAL A 317 10.58 8.13 3.79
N SER A 318 11.80 8.13 4.33
CA SER A 318 12.49 9.37 4.67
C SER A 318 12.89 10.16 3.42
N ASP A 319 12.48 11.42 3.37
CA ASP A 319 12.75 12.34 2.25
C ASP A 319 14.19 12.85 2.34
N ILE A 320 15.09 12.16 1.64
CA ILE A 320 16.54 12.40 1.63
C ILE A 320 16.94 12.71 0.19
N PRO A 321 17.84 13.70 -0.02
CA PRO A 321 18.38 13.98 -1.35
C PRO A 321 18.86 12.71 -2.06
N SER A 322 18.50 12.57 -3.35
CA SER A 322 18.65 11.33 -4.12
C SER A 322 20.10 10.82 -4.23
N ASP A 323 21.09 11.69 -4.04
CA ASP A 323 22.52 11.39 -4.09
C ASP A 323 23.06 10.74 -2.80
N THR A 324 22.36 10.90 -1.68
CA THR A 324 22.74 10.38 -0.35
C THR A 324 21.75 9.36 0.21
N ALA A 325 20.57 9.24 -0.42
CA ALA A 325 19.55 8.28 -0.04
C ALA A 325 20.01 6.84 -0.27
N LEU A 326 19.72 5.96 0.69
CA LEU A 326 19.90 4.54 0.50
C LEU A 326 18.95 4.01 -0.57
N LYS A 327 19.46 3.08 -1.36
CA LYS A 327 18.68 2.34 -2.34
C LYS A 327 17.71 1.37 -1.66
N PRO A 328 16.61 0.99 -2.34
CA PRO A 328 15.70 -0.06 -1.89
C PRO A 328 16.38 -1.32 -1.34
N SER A 329 17.31 -1.89 -2.11
CA SER A 329 18.05 -3.10 -1.76
C SER A 329 18.88 -2.92 -0.48
N GLU A 330 19.47 -1.74 -0.27
CA GLU A 330 20.31 -1.42 0.88
C GLU A 330 19.50 -1.30 2.17
N ILE A 331 18.35 -0.61 2.12
CA ILE A 331 17.42 -0.52 3.27
C ILE A 331 16.92 -1.92 3.65
N MET A 332 16.50 -2.72 2.67
CA MET A 332 16.02 -4.07 2.94
C MET A 332 17.11 -4.98 3.50
N THR A 333 18.35 -4.85 3.01
CA THR A 333 19.51 -5.57 3.53
C THR A 333 19.74 -5.22 5.00
N ALA A 334 19.71 -3.93 5.35
CA ALA A 334 19.89 -3.48 6.73
C ALA A 334 18.78 -4.04 7.65
N ILE A 335 17.51 -3.98 7.23
CA ILE A 335 16.37 -4.53 7.99
C ILE A 335 16.53 -6.06 8.15
N ARG A 336 16.89 -6.78 7.08
CA ARG A 336 17.05 -8.24 7.13
C ARG A 336 18.19 -8.65 8.07
N LEU A 337 19.32 -7.95 8.04
CA LEU A 337 20.42 -8.19 8.98
C LEU A 337 20.01 -7.87 10.41
N PHE A 338 19.30 -6.77 10.63
CA PHE A 338 18.74 -6.45 11.94
C PHE A 338 17.84 -7.57 12.45
N VAL A 339 16.90 -8.06 11.64
CA VAL A 339 15.99 -9.13 12.06
C VAL A 339 16.76 -10.42 12.32
N LYS A 340 17.74 -10.77 11.48
CA LYS A 340 18.56 -11.99 11.60
C LYS A 340 19.39 -12.02 12.88
N TYR A 341 20.00 -10.90 13.28
CA TYR A 341 20.94 -10.89 14.39
C TYR A 341 20.37 -10.29 15.68
N PHE A 342 19.50 -9.28 15.61
CA PHE A 342 19.12 -8.48 16.78
C PHE A 342 17.66 -8.65 17.21
N PHE A 343 16.79 -9.20 16.37
CA PHE A 343 15.39 -9.39 16.71
C PHE A 343 15.14 -10.78 17.32
N SER A 344 14.83 -10.81 18.60
CA SER A 344 14.87 -12.03 19.42
C SER A 344 13.56 -12.81 19.53
N CYS A 345 12.48 -12.40 18.86
CA CYS A 345 11.32 -13.29 18.69
C CYS A 345 11.63 -14.34 17.61
N GLU A 346 11.96 -15.58 17.99
CA GLU A 346 12.44 -16.62 17.05
C GLU A 346 11.45 -16.91 15.93
N GLU A 347 10.18 -17.09 16.26
CA GLU A 347 9.15 -17.38 15.25
C GLU A 347 8.89 -16.18 14.34
N CYS A 348 8.96 -14.96 14.87
CA CYS A 348 8.84 -13.75 14.08
C CYS A 348 10.02 -13.61 13.11
N GLN A 349 11.24 -13.81 13.62
CA GLN A 349 12.48 -13.82 12.84
C GLN A 349 12.40 -14.88 11.75
N ARG A 350 12.04 -16.13 12.08
CA ARG A 350 11.89 -17.22 11.11
C ARG A 350 10.90 -16.88 10.00
N HIS A 351 9.69 -16.42 10.35
CA HIS A 351 8.69 -16.02 9.37
C HIS A 351 9.17 -14.89 8.45
N PHE A 352 9.84 -13.88 9.03
CA PHE A 352 10.43 -12.79 8.28
C PHE A 352 11.49 -13.30 7.32
N MET A 353 12.45 -14.09 7.80
CA MET A 353 13.58 -14.57 7.00
C MET A 353 13.13 -15.49 5.86
N LEU A 354 12.07 -16.29 6.06
CA LEU A 354 11.45 -17.15 5.04
C LEU A 354 10.68 -16.35 3.98
N THR A 355 9.97 -15.30 4.40
CA THR A 355 9.21 -14.45 3.47
C THR A 355 10.13 -13.56 2.64
N ASN A 356 11.33 -13.28 3.16
CA ASN A 356 12.22 -12.25 2.64
C ASN A 356 13.60 -12.81 2.29
N PRO A 357 13.71 -13.84 1.42
CA PRO A 357 14.96 -14.55 1.14
C PRO A 357 16.02 -13.64 0.50
N GLU A 358 17.27 -14.09 0.44
CA GLU A 358 18.35 -13.32 -0.17
C GLU A 358 18.12 -13.04 -1.66
N SER A 359 17.49 -13.97 -2.39
CA SER A 359 17.06 -13.77 -3.78
C SER A 359 16.06 -12.62 -3.96
N LEU A 360 15.37 -12.20 -2.90
CA LEU A 360 14.53 -11.00 -2.95
C LEU A 360 15.39 -9.73 -3.00
N LEU A 361 16.53 -9.71 -2.31
CA LEU A 361 17.46 -8.57 -2.32
C LEU A 361 18.05 -8.36 -3.71
N GLU A 362 18.40 -9.45 -4.41
CA GLU A 362 18.90 -9.42 -5.78
C GLU A 362 17.86 -8.78 -6.72
N LYS A 363 16.60 -9.22 -6.64
CA LYS A 363 15.49 -8.64 -7.42
C LYS A 363 15.23 -7.17 -7.09
N LEU A 364 15.34 -6.79 -5.83
CA LEU A 364 15.21 -5.38 -5.44
C LEU A 364 16.35 -4.54 -6.01
N ALA A 365 17.58 -5.08 -6.02
CA ALA A 365 18.76 -4.39 -6.56
C ALA A 365 18.62 -4.09 -8.06
N GLU A 366 17.99 -4.99 -8.84
CA GLU A 366 17.66 -4.76 -10.25
C GLU A 366 16.76 -3.54 -10.47
N SER A 367 15.92 -3.20 -9.47
CA SER A 367 14.93 -2.11 -9.53
C SER A 367 15.37 -0.86 -8.75
N ASP A 368 16.61 -0.81 -8.23
CA ASP A 368 17.07 0.32 -7.41
C ASP A 368 17.01 1.67 -8.15
N ALA A 369 17.11 1.65 -9.48
CA ALA A 369 16.98 2.84 -10.33
C ALA A 369 15.57 3.43 -10.35
N GLU A 370 14.54 2.67 -9.93
CA GLU A 370 13.15 3.12 -9.84
C GLU A 370 12.87 3.94 -8.56
N GLY A 371 13.85 4.05 -7.66
CA GLY A 371 13.83 4.92 -6.50
C GLY A 371 13.32 4.28 -5.19
N PRO A 372 13.44 4.99 -4.06
CA PRO A 372 13.30 4.41 -2.70
C PRO A 372 11.88 3.92 -2.34
N ARG A 373 10.86 4.33 -3.11
CA ARG A 373 9.44 4.11 -2.77
C ARG A 373 9.01 2.64 -2.77
N ALA A 374 9.72 1.76 -3.48
CA ALA A 374 9.39 0.33 -3.55
C ALA A 374 9.44 -0.36 -2.18
N VAL A 375 10.40 0.01 -1.32
CA VAL A 375 10.56 -0.60 0.01
C VAL A 375 9.45 -0.21 0.97
N ALA A 376 9.03 1.06 0.96
CA ALA A 376 7.97 1.55 1.83
C ALA A 376 6.68 0.72 1.67
N ILE A 377 6.33 0.46 0.41
CA ILE A 377 5.17 -0.37 0.07
C ILE A 377 5.37 -1.80 0.53
N TRP A 378 6.55 -2.36 0.29
CA TRP A 378 6.81 -3.73 0.65
C TRP A 378 6.69 -3.93 2.17
N ILE A 379 7.24 -3.00 2.97
CA ILE A 379 7.13 -3.03 4.44
C ILE A 379 5.67 -2.88 4.85
N TRP A 380 4.91 -2.01 4.18
CA TRP A 380 3.46 -1.86 4.39
C TRP A 380 2.69 -3.16 4.12
N LYS A 381 2.90 -3.82 2.97
CA LYS A 381 2.27 -5.10 2.63
C LYS A 381 2.60 -6.17 3.65
N MET A 382 3.88 -6.27 4.02
CA MET A 382 4.35 -7.23 5.01
C MET A 382 3.73 -6.98 6.39
N HIS A 383 3.71 -5.72 6.86
CA HIS A 383 3.12 -5.36 8.13
C HIS A 383 1.61 -5.70 8.16
N ASN A 384 0.88 -5.43 7.08
CA ASN A 384 -0.54 -5.81 6.98
C ASN A 384 -0.78 -7.33 6.89
N LYS A 385 0.14 -8.09 6.30
CA LYS A 385 0.09 -9.56 6.36
C LYS A 385 0.23 -10.05 7.80
N VAL A 386 1.12 -9.44 8.59
CA VAL A 386 1.25 -9.71 10.03
C VAL A 386 -0.01 -9.29 10.79
N ASN A 387 -0.57 -8.11 10.51
CA ASN A 387 -1.83 -7.64 11.10
C ASN A 387 -2.95 -8.66 10.89
N LYS A 388 -3.10 -9.16 9.65
CA LYS A 388 -4.10 -10.19 9.31
C LYS A 388 -3.91 -11.48 10.13
N VAL A 389 -2.67 -11.97 10.25
CA VAL A 389 -2.36 -13.17 11.06
C VAL A 389 -2.68 -12.95 12.54
N LEU A 390 -2.39 -11.76 13.06
CA LEU A 390 -2.65 -11.37 14.45
C LEU A 390 -4.09 -10.86 14.68
N LYS A 391 -4.95 -10.88 13.66
CA LYS A 391 -6.35 -10.38 13.69
C LYS A 391 -6.47 -8.89 14.05
N TYR A 392 -5.46 -8.08 13.72
CA TYR A 392 -5.56 -6.62 13.71
C TYR A 392 -6.20 -6.11 12.42
N HIS A 393 -6.79 -4.91 12.48
CA HIS A 393 -7.29 -4.23 11.30
C HIS A 393 -6.15 -3.92 10.32
N GLN A 394 -6.50 -3.86 9.05
CA GLN A 394 -5.62 -3.33 8.03
C GLN A 394 -5.35 -1.85 8.27
N TRP A 395 -4.11 -1.43 8.06
CA TRP A 395 -3.69 -0.04 8.18
C TRP A 395 -3.18 0.51 6.83
N SER A 396 -3.48 1.74 6.43
CA SER A 396 -4.50 2.61 7.05
C SER A 396 -5.89 1.99 6.91
N THR A 397 -6.85 2.43 7.72
CA THR A 397 -8.26 2.00 7.59
C THR A 397 -8.96 2.84 6.52
N LEU A 398 -10.11 2.38 6.01
CA LEU A 398 -10.91 3.17 5.06
C LEU A 398 -11.30 4.53 5.64
N GLU A 399 -11.60 4.59 6.95
CA GLU A 399 -11.91 5.83 7.68
C GLU A 399 -10.71 6.78 7.73
N SER A 400 -9.50 6.25 8.01
CA SER A 400 -8.30 7.08 8.17
C SER A 400 -7.62 7.47 6.87
N CYS A 401 -7.86 6.75 5.78
CA CYS A 401 -7.42 7.15 4.44
C CYS A 401 -8.39 6.64 3.38
N PRO A 402 -9.49 7.35 3.10
CA PRO A 402 -10.46 6.95 2.08
C PRO A 402 -9.83 6.78 0.70
N ASN A 403 -8.84 7.63 0.37
CA ASN A 403 -8.10 7.58 -0.88
C ASN A 403 -7.09 6.43 -0.95
N CYS A 404 -6.83 5.72 0.16
CA CYS A 404 -5.96 4.53 0.17
C CYS A 404 -6.70 3.25 -0.24
N TYR A 405 -7.98 3.36 -0.60
CA TYR A 405 -8.89 2.27 -0.88
C TYR A 405 -9.58 2.49 -2.22
N VAL A 406 -9.91 1.39 -2.89
CA VAL A 406 -10.82 1.41 -4.05
C VAL A 406 -12.28 1.45 -3.58
N ASN A 407 -13.20 1.85 -4.47
CA ASN A 407 -14.60 2.14 -4.13
C ASN A 407 -15.41 0.95 -3.55
N ASP A 408 -14.87 -0.26 -3.53
CA ASP A 408 -15.45 -1.48 -2.95
C ASP A 408 -14.95 -1.76 -1.51
N GLY A 409 -14.11 -0.88 -0.94
CA GLY A 409 -13.60 -1.02 0.42
C GLY A 409 -12.36 -1.92 0.53
N GLU A 410 -11.79 -2.37 -0.59
CA GLU A 410 -10.48 -3.03 -0.62
C GLU A 410 -9.33 -2.00 -0.64
N PRO A 411 -8.20 -2.26 0.04
CA PRO A 411 -7.04 -1.36 -0.03
C PRO A 411 -6.49 -1.29 -1.44
N LEU A 412 -5.92 -0.14 -1.79
CA LEU A 412 -5.09 0.01 -2.98
C LEU A 412 -3.98 -1.04 -2.98
N ASP A 413 -4.10 -2.01 -3.89
CA ASP A 413 -3.02 -2.93 -4.19
C ASP A 413 -2.07 -2.26 -5.18
N LEU A 414 -0.79 -2.20 -4.81
CA LEU A 414 0.32 -1.77 -5.66
C LEU A 414 0.55 -2.62 -6.92
N ASN A 415 -0.35 -3.55 -7.23
CA ASN A 415 -0.45 -4.12 -8.57
C ASN A 415 -0.63 -2.96 -9.58
N PRO A 416 0.30 -2.75 -10.53
CA PRO A 416 0.20 -1.69 -11.53
C PRO A 416 -1.11 -1.71 -12.35
N ALA A 417 -1.78 -2.86 -12.40
CA ALA A 417 -3.08 -3.03 -13.05
C ALA A 417 -4.28 -2.58 -12.18
N ARG A 418 -4.11 -2.45 -10.85
CA ARG A 418 -5.12 -2.02 -9.87
C ARG A 418 -4.83 -0.68 -9.23
N LEU A 419 -3.61 -0.18 -9.37
CA LEU A 419 -3.29 1.20 -9.06
C LEU A 419 -4.05 2.11 -10.04
N PRO A 420 -4.79 3.12 -9.57
CA PRO A 420 -5.10 4.25 -10.42
C PRO A 420 -3.75 4.76 -10.93
N ARG A 421 -3.59 4.92 -12.25
CA ARG A 421 -2.36 5.42 -12.87
C ARG A 421 -2.07 6.84 -12.37
N GLN A 422 -1.51 6.96 -11.17
CA GLN A 422 -0.94 8.17 -10.62
C GLN A 422 0.57 7.93 -10.49
N VAL A 423 1.22 7.90 -11.65
CA VAL A 423 2.47 8.67 -11.71
C VAL A 423 2.02 10.11 -11.44
N GLU A 424 2.60 10.81 -10.47
CA GLU A 424 2.59 12.28 -10.49
C GLU A 424 3.40 12.74 -11.71
N LYS A 425 2.94 12.39 -12.91
CA LYS A 425 3.00 13.31 -14.02
C LYS A 425 2.01 14.36 -13.61
N LYS A 426 2.51 15.51 -13.14
CA LYS A 426 1.75 16.74 -13.11
C LYS A 426 0.85 16.73 -14.34
N LEU A 427 -0.46 16.55 -14.15
CA LEU A 427 -1.40 16.48 -15.28
C LEU A 427 -1.25 17.80 -16.00
N LEU A 428 -0.73 17.74 -17.22
CA LEU A 428 -0.48 18.94 -18.01
C LEU A 428 -1.82 19.26 -18.66
N VAL A 429 -2.61 20.04 -17.92
CA VAL A 429 -3.99 20.41 -18.24
C VAL A 429 -4.26 21.88 -17.87
N ALA A 430 -5.28 22.46 -18.48
CA ALA A 430 -5.85 23.73 -18.07
C ALA A 430 -7.38 23.68 -18.26
N ALA A 431 -8.10 24.55 -17.57
CA ALA A 431 -9.53 24.68 -17.74
C ALA A 431 -10.00 26.13 -17.74
N ALA A 432 -11.20 26.35 -18.25
CA ALA A 432 -11.90 27.62 -18.17
C ALA A 432 -13.40 27.41 -17.95
N LYS A 433 -14.04 28.43 -17.38
CA LYS A 433 -15.49 28.54 -17.17
C LYS A 433 -15.96 29.89 -17.70
N ASN A 434 -16.96 29.90 -18.58
CA ASN A 434 -17.61 31.10 -19.13
C ASN A 434 -16.62 32.19 -19.61
N GLY A 435 -15.56 31.80 -20.32
CA GLY A 435 -14.55 32.73 -20.81
C GLY A 435 -13.42 33.08 -19.84
N PHE A 436 -13.38 32.51 -18.64
CA PHE A 436 -12.34 32.78 -17.64
C PHE A 436 -11.56 31.51 -17.28
N ALA A 437 -10.23 31.59 -17.24
CA ALA A 437 -9.39 30.49 -16.81
C ALA A 437 -9.65 30.13 -15.33
N ILE A 438 -9.68 28.84 -15.02
CA ILE A 438 -9.87 28.33 -13.66
C ILE A 438 -8.78 27.30 -13.31
N PRO A 439 -8.42 27.15 -12.02
CA PRO A 439 -7.52 26.08 -11.60
C PRO A 439 -8.07 24.70 -11.96
N CYS A 440 -7.20 23.80 -12.42
CA CYS A 440 -7.56 22.43 -12.75
C CYS A 440 -6.35 21.51 -12.67
N ASP A 441 -6.51 20.40 -11.97
CA ASP A 441 -5.56 19.29 -11.83
C ASP A 441 -6.19 17.95 -12.25
N LEU A 442 -7.37 17.99 -12.87
CA LEU A 442 -8.16 16.82 -13.27
C LEU A 442 -7.93 16.45 -14.74
N ASP A 443 -7.95 15.15 -15.05
CA ASP A 443 -8.03 14.71 -16.44
C ASP A 443 -9.41 15.00 -17.05
N ALA A 444 -9.54 14.89 -18.37
CA ALA A 444 -10.77 15.21 -19.09
C ALA A 444 -12.00 14.40 -18.62
N THR A 445 -11.82 13.15 -18.22
CA THR A 445 -12.93 12.29 -17.78
C THR A 445 -13.36 12.68 -16.38
N ALA A 446 -12.41 12.82 -15.46
CA ALA A 446 -12.66 13.30 -14.10
C ALA A 446 -13.32 14.68 -14.12
N PHE A 447 -12.81 15.60 -14.95
CA PHE A 447 -13.38 16.92 -15.15
C PHE A 447 -14.84 16.85 -15.59
N LEU A 448 -15.23 16.00 -16.55
CA LEU A 448 -16.63 15.86 -16.94
C LEU A 448 -17.52 15.28 -15.83
N LEU A 449 -16.97 14.43 -14.95
CA LEU A 449 -17.71 13.76 -13.88
C LEU A 449 -17.87 14.60 -12.61
N THR A 450 -17.01 15.59 -12.39
CA THR A 450 -17.10 16.50 -11.24
C THR A 450 -18.09 17.64 -11.45
N HIS A 451 -18.57 17.85 -12.67
CA HIS A 451 -19.53 18.90 -13.01
C HIS A 451 -20.94 18.33 -13.20
N PRO A 452 -21.99 19.16 -13.12
CA PRO A 452 -23.36 18.73 -13.38
C PRO A 452 -23.53 18.05 -14.75
N ARG A 453 -24.54 17.17 -14.86
CA ARG A 453 -24.89 16.51 -16.13
C ARG A 453 -25.16 17.56 -17.21
N GLY A 454 -24.59 17.37 -18.39
CA GLY A 454 -24.66 18.34 -19.47
C GLY A 454 -24.24 17.79 -20.83
N ALA A 455 -24.47 18.59 -21.87
CA ALA A 455 -24.05 18.30 -23.22
C ALA A 455 -22.56 18.57 -23.38
N TYR A 456 -21.80 17.62 -23.94
CA TYR A 456 -20.36 17.80 -24.10
C TYR A 456 -19.88 17.49 -25.51
N THR A 457 -18.71 18.02 -25.86
CA THR A 457 -18.02 17.76 -27.13
C THR A 457 -16.55 17.51 -26.84
N THR A 458 -15.95 16.55 -27.54
CA THR A 458 -14.49 16.34 -27.54
C THR A 458 -13.98 16.65 -28.93
N ALA A 459 -13.04 17.59 -29.00
CA ALA A 459 -12.36 18.05 -30.20
C ALA A 459 -10.85 17.79 -30.10
N ARG A 460 -10.18 17.81 -31.26
CA ARG A 460 -8.73 17.74 -31.36
C ARG A 460 -8.20 18.97 -32.07
N THR A 461 -6.99 19.39 -31.70
CA THR A 461 -6.27 20.37 -32.50
C THR A 461 -5.56 19.72 -33.69
N VAL A 462 -5.25 20.56 -34.66
CA VAL A 462 -4.38 20.30 -35.80
C VAL A 462 -3.46 21.50 -35.96
N LEU A 463 -2.16 21.26 -36.03
CA LEU A 463 -1.11 22.29 -36.03
C LEU A 463 -1.24 23.24 -34.82
N GLN A 464 -1.87 22.79 -33.72
CA GLN A 464 -2.11 23.54 -32.48
C GLN A 464 -2.96 24.82 -32.60
N THR A 465 -3.22 25.32 -33.81
CA THR A 465 -3.98 26.55 -34.07
C THR A 465 -5.37 26.28 -34.65
N LYS A 466 -5.57 25.09 -35.23
CA LYS A 466 -6.83 24.69 -35.85
C LYS A 466 -7.55 23.64 -35.02
N ILE A 467 -8.87 23.60 -35.13
CA ILE A 467 -9.71 22.51 -34.61
C ILE A 467 -10.27 21.73 -35.79
N PHE A 468 -10.10 20.40 -35.75
CA PHE A 468 -10.70 19.51 -36.74
C PHE A 468 -12.23 19.58 -36.68
N ASP A 469 -12.87 19.91 -37.80
CA ASP A 469 -14.33 19.97 -37.96
C ASP A 469 -15.03 20.78 -36.85
N TYR A 470 -14.55 22.01 -36.67
CA TYR A 470 -15.03 22.93 -35.62
C TYR A 470 -16.54 23.13 -35.66
N GLU A 471 -17.11 23.32 -36.85
CA GLU A 471 -18.55 23.54 -37.03
C GLU A 471 -19.39 22.33 -36.61
N ALA A 472 -18.95 21.11 -36.88
CA ALA A 472 -19.64 19.92 -36.37
C ALA A 472 -19.56 19.81 -34.85
N HIS A 473 -18.48 20.26 -34.22
CA HIS A 473 -18.36 20.29 -32.77
C HIS A 473 -19.32 21.27 -32.10
N ILE A 474 -19.53 22.46 -32.69
CA ILE A 474 -20.53 23.44 -32.23
C ILE A 474 -21.94 22.91 -32.43
N ARG A 475 -22.26 22.41 -33.63
CA ARG A 475 -23.56 21.82 -33.94
C ARG A 475 -23.91 20.70 -32.96
N ARG A 476 -22.95 19.81 -32.65
CA ARG A 476 -23.13 18.73 -31.69
C ARG A 476 -23.45 19.23 -30.27
N LEU A 477 -22.80 20.31 -29.81
CA LEU A 477 -23.14 20.92 -28.51
C LEU A 477 -24.57 21.43 -28.53
N VAL A 478 -24.96 22.16 -29.58
CA VAL A 478 -26.32 22.70 -29.74
C VAL A 478 -27.37 21.59 -29.75
N GLU A 479 -27.21 20.59 -30.61
CA GLU A 479 -28.14 19.48 -30.75
C GLU A 479 -28.24 18.64 -29.47
N SER A 480 -27.11 18.38 -28.80
CA SER A 480 -27.09 17.64 -27.54
C SER A 480 -27.76 18.42 -26.42
N THR A 481 -27.55 19.75 -26.33
CA THR A 481 -28.23 20.61 -25.35
C THR A 481 -29.74 20.57 -25.55
N ILE A 482 -30.21 20.68 -26.80
CA ILE A 482 -31.64 20.62 -27.13
C ILE A 482 -32.22 19.24 -26.78
N ALA A 483 -31.55 18.16 -27.19
CA ALA A 483 -32.00 16.79 -26.95
C ALA A 483 -32.09 16.44 -25.46
N MET A 484 -31.32 17.12 -24.60
CA MET A 484 -31.35 16.94 -23.15
C MET A 484 -32.44 17.77 -22.46
N GLN A 485 -33.18 18.61 -23.19
CA GLN A 485 -34.17 19.55 -22.64
C GLN A 485 -35.58 19.24 -23.17
N SER A 486 -36.06 18.03 -22.87
CA SER A 486 -37.31 17.44 -23.39
C SER A 486 -38.58 18.25 -23.13
N GLU A 487 -38.57 19.17 -22.17
CA GLU A 487 -39.75 19.95 -21.75
C GLU A 487 -39.89 21.29 -22.48
N LYS A 488 -38.90 21.70 -23.30
CA LYS A 488 -38.86 23.05 -23.91
C LYS A 488 -38.63 22.97 -25.42
N GLN A 489 -39.47 23.68 -26.19
CA GLN A 489 -39.32 23.78 -27.65
C GLN A 489 -38.20 24.78 -28.02
N LEU A 490 -36.96 24.31 -28.03
CA LEU A 490 -35.81 25.12 -28.43
C LEU A 490 -35.48 24.94 -29.91
N THR A 491 -35.17 26.04 -30.60
CA THR A 491 -34.71 25.99 -31.99
C THR A 491 -33.17 25.96 -32.05
N PRO A 492 -32.55 25.17 -32.95
CA PRO A 492 -31.10 25.12 -33.09
C PRO A 492 -30.45 26.49 -33.28
N SER A 493 -31.05 27.36 -34.10
CA SER A 493 -30.52 28.70 -34.37
C SER A 493 -30.48 29.60 -33.13
N ALA A 494 -31.49 29.55 -32.27
CA ALA A 494 -31.53 30.34 -31.04
C ALA A 494 -30.47 29.86 -30.03
N VAL A 495 -30.34 28.53 -29.87
CA VAL A 495 -29.36 27.92 -28.96
C VAL A 495 -27.94 28.19 -29.43
N GLU A 496 -27.68 28.10 -30.74
CA GLU A 496 -26.37 28.38 -31.31
C GLU A 496 -25.96 29.85 -31.14
N LYS A 497 -26.89 30.79 -31.40
CA LYS A 497 -26.65 32.23 -31.26
C LYS A 497 -26.16 32.61 -29.85
N GLU A 498 -26.63 31.89 -28.84
CA GLU A 498 -26.27 32.10 -27.44
C GLU A 498 -25.01 31.32 -27.03
N LEU A 499 -24.92 30.03 -27.37
CA LEU A 499 -23.82 29.17 -26.91
C LEU A 499 -22.51 29.39 -27.66
N ARG A 500 -22.55 29.71 -28.96
CA ARG A 500 -21.35 29.86 -29.80
C ARG A 500 -20.36 30.88 -29.23
N PRO A 501 -20.71 32.16 -28.98
CA PRO A 501 -19.75 33.15 -28.49
C PRO A 501 -19.17 32.78 -27.12
N ARG A 502 -19.98 32.20 -26.23
CA ARG A 502 -19.55 31.75 -24.90
C ARG A 502 -18.61 30.54 -24.98
N THR A 503 -18.90 29.62 -25.89
CA THR A 503 -18.05 28.45 -26.19
C THR A 503 -16.70 28.91 -26.73
N GLU A 504 -16.70 29.80 -27.72
CA GLU A 504 -15.48 30.38 -28.29
C GLU A 504 -14.62 31.06 -27.22
N ALA A 505 -15.21 31.96 -26.44
CA ALA A 505 -14.51 32.66 -25.36
C ALA A 505 -13.90 31.68 -24.34
N THR A 506 -14.65 30.64 -23.95
CA THR A 506 -14.19 29.64 -22.97
C THR A 506 -13.07 28.76 -23.52
N ILE A 507 -13.15 28.34 -24.80
CA ILE A 507 -12.07 27.59 -25.45
C ILE A 507 -10.79 28.45 -25.51
N VAL A 508 -10.91 29.72 -25.93
CA VAL A 508 -9.77 30.65 -26.00
C VAL A 508 -9.13 30.86 -24.64
N ALA A 509 -9.91 31.04 -23.58
CA ALA A 509 -9.41 31.21 -22.22
C ALA A 509 -8.65 29.96 -21.73
N ALA A 510 -9.20 28.76 -21.92
CA ALA A 510 -8.55 27.52 -21.50
C ALA A 510 -7.25 27.27 -22.29
N MET A 511 -7.27 27.51 -23.60
CA MET A 511 -6.09 27.35 -24.46
C MET A 511 -4.99 28.38 -24.15
N THR A 512 -5.36 29.62 -23.85
CA THR A 512 -4.41 30.67 -23.44
C THR A 512 -3.75 30.30 -22.12
N ALA A 513 -4.53 29.84 -21.13
CA ALA A 513 -3.99 29.32 -19.87
C ALA A 513 -3.06 28.12 -20.10
N PHE A 514 -3.46 27.18 -20.95
CA PHE A 514 -2.66 26.00 -21.28
C PHE A 514 -1.29 26.37 -21.91
N LYS A 515 -1.30 27.26 -22.90
CA LYS A 515 -0.06 27.76 -23.55
C LYS A 515 0.80 28.61 -22.60
N GLY A 516 0.20 29.29 -21.62
CA GLY A 516 0.92 30.04 -20.60
C GLY A 516 1.63 29.15 -19.57
N LEU A 517 1.12 27.94 -19.33
CA LEU A 517 1.70 26.98 -18.39
C LEU A 517 2.82 26.13 -19.00
N TYR A 518 2.82 25.95 -20.34
CA TYR A 518 3.68 24.98 -21.02
C TYR A 518 4.23 25.51 -22.34
N GLU A 519 5.53 25.29 -22.60
CA GLU A 519 6.12 25.55 -23.90
C GLU A 519 5.49 24.65 -24.97
N ALA A 520 5.03 25.25 -26.08
CA ALA A 520 4.42 24.53 -27.18
C ALA A 520 5.46 23.61 -27.87
N GLN A 521 5.28 22.30 -27.72
CA GLN A 521 6.09 21.32 -28.45
C GLN A 521 5.57 21.19 -29.89
N LYS A 522 6.40 21.45 -30.90
CA LYS A 522 5.98 21.56 -32.32
C LYS A 522 5.11 20.42 -32.89
N ASN A 523 5.17 19.20 -32.32
CA ASN A 523 4.48 18.01 -32.85
C ASN A 523 3.40 17.45 -31.90
N GLN A 524 3.02 18.19 -30.86
CA GLN A 524 2.12 17.72 -29.83
C GLN A 524 0.76 18.42 -29.93
N GLU A 525 -0.27 17.68 -30.34
CA GLU A 525 -1.65 18.20 -30.42
C GLU A 525 -2.35 18.16 -29.06
N TYR A 526 -3.48 18.87 -28.96
CA TYR A 526 -4.27 19.01 -27.75
C TYR A 526 -5.65 18.40 -27.91
N LYS A 527 -6.17 17.86 -26.80
CA LYS A 527 -7.54 17.41 -26.64
C LYS A 527 -8.31 18.52 -25.96
N ILE A 528 -9.41 18.94 -26.58
CA ILE A 528 -10.30 19.99 -26.06
C ILE A 528 -11.63 19.34 -25.72
N ASN A 529 -12.12 19.49 -24.49
CA ASN A 529 -13.45 19.04 -24.09
C ASN A 529 -14.25 20.25 -23.65
N VAL A 530 -15.40 20.49 -24.27
CA VAL A 530 -16.34 21.54 -23.84
C VAL A 530 -17.56 20.86 -23.25
N LEU A 531 -18.04 21.37 -22.12
CA LEU A 531 -19.24 20.92 -21.43
C LEU A 531 -20.18 22.13 -21.24
N VAL A 532 -21.44 21.95 -21.58
CA VAL A 532 -22.53 22.89 -21.32
C VAL A 532 -23.48 22.22 -20.32
N CYS A 533 -23.58 22.76 -19.12
CA CYS A 533 -24.40 22.20 -18.04
C CYS A 533 -25.13 23.31 -17.26
N PRO A 534 -26.15 23.00 -16.46
CA PRO A 534 -26.79 23.98 -15.59
C PRO A 534 -25.81 24.59 -14.56
N THR A 535 -26.04 25.85 -14.19
CA THR A 535 -25.30 26.51 -13.10
C THR A 535 -25.57 25.81 -11.74
N GLU A 536 -24.55 25.68 -10.89
CA GLU A 536 -24.71 25.08 -9.56
C GLU A 536 -25.62 25.93 -8.64
N GLY A 537 -26.69 25.32 -8.11
CA GLY A 537 -27.48 25.88 -7.00
C GLY A 537 -28.93 26.25 -7.30
N ASP A 538 -29.36 26.30 -8.56
CA ASP A 538 -30.73 26.70 -8.92
C ASP A 538 -31.66 25.51 -9.25
N LYS A 539 -32.92 25.62 -8.79
CA LYS A 539 -34.02 24.78 -9.27
C LYS A 539 -34.34 25.18 -10.71
N VAL A 540 -34.46 24.18 -11.57
CA VAL A 540 -34.74 24.30 -13.00
C VAL A 540 -36.11 24.93 -13.23
N ASP A 541 -36.19 26.26 -13.22
CA ASP A 541 -37.31 27.07 -13.70
C ASP A 541 -36.85 28.53 -13.93
N GLY A 542 -35.95 28.70 -14.92
CA GLY A 542 -35.43 29.98 -15.40
C GLY A 542 -34.99 29.85 -16.87
N GLU A 543 -34.76 30.97 -17.58
CA GLU A 543 -34.48 30.99 -19.01
C GLU A 543 -33.22 30.17 -19.38
N VAL A 544 -33.43 29.18 -20.25
CA VAL A 544 -32.70 27.91 -20.30
C VAL A 544 -31.20 27.99 -20.63
N LEU A 545 -30.76 29.09 -21.23
CA LEU A 545 -29.36 29.24 -21.67
C LEU A 545 -28.60 30.27 -20.82
N ALA A 546 -29.29 31.24 -20.21
CA ALA A 546 -28.66 32.21 -19.31
C ALA A 546 -28.15 31.52 -18.04
N ASP A 547 -28.88 30.52 -17.54
CA ASP A 547 -28.56 29.75 -16.33
C ASP A 547 -27.74 28.48 -16.62
N THR A 548 -26.92 28.52 -17.67
CA THR A 548 -25.97 27.44 -17.99
C THR A 548 -24.54 27.93 -17.80
N ASP A 549 -23.66 27.02 -17.44
CA ASP A 549 -22.22 27.22 -17.46
C ASP A 549 -21.61 26.51 -18.67
N VAL A 550 -20.65 27.18 -19.31
CA VAL A 550 -19.80 26.60 -20.35
C VAL A 550 -18.43 26.37 -19.75
N PHE A 551 -18.02 25.10 -19.68
CA PHE A 551 -16.71 24.69 -19.22
C PHE A 551 -15.86 24.21 -20.40
N CYS A 552 -14.56 24.46 -20.34
CA CYS A 552 -13.59 23.90 -21.29
C CYS A 552 -12.40 23.30 -20.54
N HIS A 553 -12.01 22.09 -20.91
CA HIS A 553 -10.82 21.39 -20.46
C HIS A 553 -9.87 21.18 -21.65
N VAL A 554 -8.60 21.51 -21.44
CA VAL A 554 -7.52 21.33 -22.42
C VAL A 554 -6.44 20.46 -21.80
N GLY A 555 -5.95 19.48 -22.55
CA GLY A 555 -4.77 18.69 -22.20
C GLY A 555 -4.09 18.11 -23.43
N PHE A 556 -2.98 17.41 -23.24
CA PHE A 556 -2.30 16.77 -24.36
C PHE A 556 -3.13 15.66 -25.01
N LEU A 557 -3.14 15.65 -26.34
CA LEU A 557 -3.70 14.56 -27.12
C LEU A 557 -2.70 13.40 -27.17
N PRO A 558 -3.10 12.16 -26.83
CA PRO A 558 -2.20 11.02 -26.99
C PRO A 558 -1.71 10.88 -28.43
N PRO A 559 -0.46 10.46 -28.65
CA PRO A 559 0.04 10.15 -29.99
C PRO A 559 -0.83 9.12 -30.69
N LEU A 560 -1.02 9.28 -31.99
CA LEU A 560 -1.76 8.32 -32.80
C LEU A 560 -1.00 6.98 -32.82
N ARG A 561 -1.68 5.89 -32.50
CA ARG A 561 -1.10 4.55 -32.56
C ARG A 561 -0.96 4.09 -34.01
N SER A 562 0.11 3.35 -34.30
CA SER A 562 0.34 2.70 -35.59
C SER A 562 -0.10 1.23 -35.62
N GLY A 563 -0.13 0.55 -34.46
CA GLY A 563 -0.50 -0.86 -34.35
C GLY A 563 -2.00 -1.10 -34.21
N MET A 564 -2.43 -2.30 -34.62
CA MET A 564 -3.79 -2.80 -34.42
C MET A 564 -4.06 -3.12 -32.93
N VAL A 565 -5.31 -2.98 -32.49
CA VAL A 565 -5.73 -3.02 -31.08
C VAL A 565 -6.66 -4.20 -30.76
N LYS A 566 -6.83 -4.56 -29.49
CA LYS A 566 -7.81 -5.57 -29.09
C LYS A 566 -9.13 -4.92 -28.70
N LEU A 567 -10.24 -5.53 -29.09
CA LEU A 567 -11.60 -5.09 -28.80
C LEU A 567 -12.37 -6.19 -28.07
N GLU A 568 -13.37 -5.79 -27.29
CA GLU A 568 -14.25 -6.72 -26.57
C GLU A 568 -15.72 -6.34 -26.78
N VAL A 569 -16.61 -7.31 -26.94
CA VAL A 569 -18.07 -7.11 -26.97
C VAL A 569 -18.64 -7.41 -25.60
N ALA A 570 -19.02 -6.37 -24.86
CA ALA A 570 -19.52 -6.54 -23.48
C ALA A 570 -20.55 -5.48 -23.05
N GLY A 571 -20.86 -4.48 -23.89
CA GLY A 571 -21.73 -3.37 -23.51
C GLY A 571 -23.12 -3.45 -24.14
N LEU A 572 -24.12 -2.86 -23.47
CA LEU A 572 -25.45 -2.64 -24.05
C LEU A 572 -25.49 -1.32 -24.85
N PRO A 573 -26.41 -1.18 -25.83
CA PRO A 573 -26.62 0.07 -26.54
C PRO A 573 -26.93 1.24 -25.60
N ARG A 574 -26.58 2.46 -26.03
CA ARG A 574 -26.87 3.67 -25.26
C ARG A 574 -28.37 3.94 -25.25
N HIS A 575 -28.90 4.35 -24.10
CA HIS A 575 -30.30 4.79 -24.01
C HIS A 575 -30.57 6.10 -24.77
N ASN A 576 -29.60 7.03 -24.79
CA ASN A 576 -29.70 8.31 -25.48
C ASN A 576 -28.54 8.49 -26.48
N ALA A 577 -28.54 7.68 -27.56
CA ALA A 577 -27.45 7.68 -28.53
C ALA A 577 -27.35 8.98 -29.36
N ALA A 578 -28.46 9.71 -29.50
CA ALA A 578 -28.54 10.93 -30.31
C ALA A 578 -27.81 12.13 -29.67
N ALA A 579 -27.71 12.17 -28.33
CA ALA A 579 -27.05 13.26 -27.62
C ALA A 579 -25.69 12.83 -27.05
N LYS A 580 -24.71 13.72 -27.11
CA LYS A 580 -23.43 13.53 -26.42
C LYS A 580 -23.54 14.00 -24.96
N ASP A 581 -24.27 13.21 -24.18
CA ASP A 581 -24.63 13.46 -22.78
C ASP A 581 -23.52 12.99 -21.82
N SER A 582 -23.13 13.84 -20.86
CA SER A 582 -22.12 13.48 -19.87
C SER A 582 -22.57 12.37 -18.91
N ALA A 583 -23.87 12.06 -18.80
CA ALA A 583 -24.37 10.88 -18.09
C ALA A 583 -23.79 9.59 -18.66
N TRP A 584 -23.61 9.49 -19.98
CA TRP A 584 -22.99 8.33 -20.61
C TRP A 584 -21.55 8.11 -20.15
N VAL A 585 -20.82 9.19 -19.82
CA VAL A 585 -19.46 9.09 -19.25
C VAL A 585 -19.48 8.38 -17.90
N LYS A 586 -20.52 8.63 -17.08
CA LYS A 586 -20.73 7.98 -15.79
C LYS A 586 -21.18 6.53 -15.95
N GLU A 587 -22.16 6.28 -16.81
CA GLU A 587 -22.73 4.94 -17.06
C GLU A 587 -21.68 3.96 -17.60
N ARG A 588 -20.90 4.38 -18.59
CA ARG A 588 -19.88 3.51 -19.20
C ARG A 588 -18.68 3.25 -18.29
N LYS A 589 -18.54 3.97 -17.16
CA LYS A 589 -17.42 3.77 -16.24
C LYS A 589 -17.38 2.33 -15.73
N ALA A 590 -18.52 1.76 -15.35
CA ALA A 590 -18.63 0.37 -14.90
C ALA A 590 -18.29 -0.67 -15.99
N ILE A 591 -18.39 -0.29 -17.28
CA ILE A 591 -17.96 -1.14 -18.39
C ILE A 591 -16.43 -1.11 -18.47
N TYR A 592 -15.82 0.07 -18.44
CA TYR A 592 -14.37 0.24 -18.45
C TYR A 592 -13.66 -0.36 -17.23
N ASP A 593 -14.25 -0.25 -16.04
CA ASP A 593 -13.67 -0.79 -14.80
C ASP A 593 -13.54 -2.33 -14.84
N ARG A 594 -14.32 -3.01 -15.70
CA ARG A 594 -14.28 -4.46 -15.90
C ARG A 594 -13.47 -4.89 -17.14
N MET A 595 -13.09 -3.94 -17.99
CA MET A 595 -12.37 -4.18 -19.23
C MET A 595 -10.95 -4.68 -18.94
N ALA A 596 -10.51 -5.73 -19.64
CA ALA A 596 -9.16 -6.26 -19.47
C ALA A 596 -8.09 -5.20 -19.85
N PRO A 597 -6.93 -5.14 -19.17
CA PRO A 597 -5.94 -4.06 -19.35
C PRO A 597 -5.35 -3.94 -20.77
N ASP A 598 -5.41 -5.00 -21.57
CA ASP A 598 -4.91 -5.07 -22.94
C ASP A 598 -5.98 -4.80 -24.01
N MET A 599 -7.24 -4.59 -23.60
CA MET A 599 -8.32 -4.13 -24.46
C MET A 599 -8.29 -2.62 -24.65
N GLU A 600 -8.59 -2.17 -25.87
CA GLU A 600 -8.60 -0.74 -26.22
C GLU A 600 -10.00 -0.12 -26.13
N GLU A 601 -11.04 -0.90 -26.40
CA GLU A 601 -12.41 -0.41 -26.47
C GLU A 601 -13.43 -1.55 -26.33
N VAL A 602 -14.56 -1.23 -25.72
CA VAL A 602 -15.72 -2.11 -25.63
C VAL A 602 -16.75 -1.74 -26.70
N ILE A 603 -17.20 -2.74 -27.45
CA ILE A 603 -18.24 -2.63 -28.47
C ILE A 603 -19.60 -2.95 -27.85
N LEU A 604 -20.57 -2.08 -28.14
CA LEU A 604 -21.93 -2.15 -27.64
C LEU A 604 -22.79 -2.98 -28.61
N MET A 605 -23.46 -3.99 -28.07
CA MET A 605 -24.27 -4.92 -28.83
C MET A 605 -25.68 -4.99 -28.27
N ASP A 606 -26.66 -4.91 -29.16
CA ASP A 606 -28.05 -5.23 -28.81
C ASP A 606 -28.18 -6.74 -28.55
N PRO A 607 -28.62 -7.16 -27.36
CA PRO A 607 -28.62 -8.58 -26.97
C PRO A 607 -29.68 -9.40 -27.72
N VAL A 608 -30.72 -8.77 -28.28
CA VAL A 608 -31.81 -9.44 -28.98
C VAL A 608 -31.45 -9.68 -30.44
N THR A 609 -31.01 -8.62 -31.13
CA THR A 609 -30.68 -8.67 -32.56
C THR A 609 -29.23 -9.11 -32.82
N ARG A 610 -28.37 -9.05 -31.80
CA ARG A 610 -26.92 -9.24 -31.90
C ARG A 610 -26.21 -8.26 -32.84
N HIS A 611 -26.86 -7.13 -33.12
CA HIS A 611 -26.26 -6.04 -33.87
C HIS A 611 -25.25 -5.29 -33.00
N LEU A 612 -24.04 -5.10 -33.53
CA LEU A 612 -23.03 -4.24 -32.93
C LEU A 612 -23.21 -2.84 -33.50
N LEU A 613 -23.50 -1.88 -32.63
CA LEU A 613 -23.89 -0.53 -33.06
C LEU A 613 -22.68 0.41 -33.09
N GLU A 614 -22.07 0.64 -31.93
CA GLU A 614 -20.90 1.49 -31.76
C GLU A 614 -20.03 0.99 -30.61
N GLY A 615 -18.85 1.58 -30.43
CA GLY A 615 -18.08 1.43 -29.20
C GLY A 615 -18.55 2.37 -28.10
N SER A 616 -18.08 2.13 -26.88
CA SER A 616 -18.45 2.97 -25.74
C SER A 616 -17.96 4.43 -25.87
N GLN A 617 -16.94 4.69 -26.69
CA GLN A 617 -16.51 6.06 -27.06
C GLN A 617 -16.20 6.25 -28.55
N THR A 618 -16.49 5.26 -29.39
CA THR A 618 -16.10 5.23 -30.81
C THR A 618 -17.27 4.79 -31.66
N ASN A 619 -17.23 5.07 -32.97
CA ASN A 619 -18.04 4.34 -33.93
C ASN A 619 -17.31 3.03 -34.32
N PHE A 620 -18.07 2.01 -34.70
CA PHE A 620 -17.56 0.68 -35.02
C PHE A 620 -17.86 0.32 -36.47
N TYR A 621 -16.93 -0.40 -37.10
CA TYR A 621 -16.99 -0.77 -38.51
C TYR A 621 -16.45 -2.17 -38.73
N THR A 622 -16.96 -2.84 -39.75
CA THR A 622 -16.41 -4.11 -40.24
C THR A 622 -16.18 -4.04 -41.74
N ILE A 623 -15.25 -4.84 -42.23
CA ILE A 623 -14.95 -4.99 -43.66
C ILE A 623 -15.37 -6.39 -44.05
N GLN A 624 -16.27 -6.49 -45.02
CA GLN A 624 -16.77 -7.74 -45.55
C GLN A 624 -16.96 -7.60 -47.06
N ASP A 625 -16.40 -8.53 -47.81
CA ASP A 625 -16.46 -8.58 -49.28
C ASP A 625 -16.08 -7.25 -49.95
N GLY A 626 -15.06 -6.58 -49.40
CA GLY A 626 -14.58 -5.29 -49.89
C GLY A 626 -15.45 -4.07 -49.55
N ALA A 627 -16.55 -4.26 -48.81
CA ALA A 627 -17.43 -3.18 -48.35
C ALA A 627 -17.27 -2.90 -46.85
N VAL A 628 -17.44 -1.64 -46.45
CA VAL A 628 -17.43 -1.19 -45.05
C VAL A 628 -18.86 -1.17 -44.51
N TYR A 629 -19.10 -1.88 -43.41
CA TYR A 629 -20.39 -1.92 -42.72
C TYR A 629 -20.33 -1.13 -41.42
N THR A 630 -21.34 -0.31 -41.15
CA THR A 630 -21.48 0.44 -39.88
C THR A 630 -22.96 0.75 -39.61
N ALA A 631 -23.33 0.92 -38.34
CA ALA A 631 -24.68 1.31 -37.97
C ALA A 631 -25.01 2.75 -38.44
N GLU A 632 -26.28 2.99 -38.77
CA GLU A 632 -26.79 4.33 -39.12
C GLU A 632 -27.59 4.97 -37.98
N GLU A 633 -28.38 4.16 -37.29
CA GLU A 633 -29.24 4.55 -36.18
C GLU A 633 -28.77 3.89 -34.87
N GLY A 634 -29.28 4.38 -33.74
CA GLY A 634 -28.93 3.85 -32.42
C GLY A 634 -27.49 4.12 -31.99
N ILE A 635 -26.82 5.09 -32.64
CA ILE A 635 -25.43 5.46 -32.37
C ILE A 635 -25.26 6.97 -32.23
N LEU A 636 -24.18 7.39 -31.58
CA LEU A 636 -23.71 8.76 -31.68
C LEU A 636 -22.91 8.97 -32.97
N LYS A 637 -23.42 9.78 -33.89
CA LYS A 637 -22.72 10.10 -35.15
C LYS A 637 -21.46 10.94 -34.87
N GLY A 638 -20.28 10.32 -34.97
CA GLY A 638 -18.99 10.97 -34.68
C GLY A 638 -18.45 11.82 -35.85
N THR A 639 -17.68 12.87 -35.55
CA THR A 639 -17.07 13.73 -36.60
C THR A 639 -16.10 12.97 -37.50
N VAL A 640 -15.29 12.07 -36.90
CA VAL A 640 -14.40 11.19 -37.68
C VAL A 640 -15.19 10.12 -38.44
N ARG A 641 -16.37 9.71 -37.98
CA ARG A 641 -17.23 8.81 -38.75
C ARG A 641 -17.64 9.47 -40.06
N SER A 642 -18.13 10.71 -40.01
CA SER A 642 -18.46 11.44 -41.25
C SER A 642 -17.26 11.50 -42.19
N LEU A 643 -16.07 11.79 -41.67
CA LEU A 643 -14.85 11.77 -42.48
C LEU A 643 -14.51 10.38 -43.06
N VAL A 644 -14.69 9.30 -42.29
CA VAL A 644 -14.49 7.93 -42.80
C VAL A 644 -15.46 7.64 -43.95
N LEU A 645 -16.73 8.04 -43.82
CA LEU A 645 -17.74 7.84 -44.86
C LEU A 645 -17.39 8.61 -46.14
N ASP A 646 -17.04 9.88 -46.01
CA ASP A 646 -16.62 10.71 -47.14
C ASP A 646 -15.39 10.11 -47.84
N VAL A 647 -14.39 9.66 -47.05
CA VAL A 647 -13.19 9.01 -47.59
C VAL A 647 -13.55 7.72 -48.33
N CYS A 648 -14.49 6.92 -47.81
CA CYS A 648 -14.91 5.70 -48.49
C CYS A 648 -15.59 6.03 -49.82
N GLU A 649 -16.49 7.01 -49.85
CA GLU A 649 -17.17 7.47 -51.06
C GLU A 649 -16.18 7.99 -52.11
N GLU A 650 -15.29 8.91 -51.71
CA GLU A 650 -14.26 9.52 -52.59
C GLU A 650 -13.28 8.49 -53.18
N ASN A 651 -13.04 7.38 -52.47
CA ASN A 651 -12.11 6.34 -52.89
C ASN A 651 -12.81 5.11 -53.49
N GLY A 652 -14.13 5.17 -53.73
CA GLY A 652 -14.89 4.07 -54.33
C GLY A 652 -14.98 2.82 -53.46
N ILE A 653 -14.85 2.95 -52.14
CA ILE A 653 -15.02 1.87 -51.16
C ILE A 653 -16.52 1.80 -50.81
N PRO A 654 -17.24 0.72 -51.15
CA PRO A 654 -18.67 0.63 -50.88
C PRO A 654 -18.96 0.68 -49.38
N VAL A 655 -19.91 1.53 -48.98
CA VAL A 655 -20.39 1.59 -47.58
C VAL A 655 -21.80 1.04 -47.49
N LYS A 656 -22.04 0.21 -46.46
CA LYS A 656 -23.34 -0.31 -46.06
C LYS A 656 -23.70 0.25 -44.69
N LEU A 657 -24.72 1.10 -44.67
CA LEU A 657 -25.27 1.76 -43.48
C LEU A 657 -26.22 0.81 -42.71
N THR A 658 -25.73 -0.39 -42.44
CA THR A 658 -26.42 -1.45 -41.71
C THR A 658 -25.49 -1.97 -40.62
N PRO A 659 -25.98 -2.15 -39.38
CA PRO A 659 -25.13 -2.57 -38.27
C PRO A 659 -24.58 -3.99 -38.53
N PRO A 660 -23.27 -4.23 -38.32
CA PRO A 660 -22.72 -5.57 -38.38
C PRO A 660 -23.29 -6.47 -37.28
N THR A 661 -23.41 -7.77 -37.53
CA THR A 661 -23.92 -8.76 -36.57
C THR A 661 -22.88 -9.81 -36.22
N LEU A 662 -22.82 -10.24 -34.95
CA LEU A 662 -21.93 -11.33 -34.54
C LEU A 662 -22.23 -12.65 -35.25
N ASN A 663 -23.43 -12.81 -35.82
CA ASN A 663 -23.77 -14.00 -36.61
C ASN A 663 -22.95 -14.11 -37.91
N ASP A 664 -22.40 -12.99 -38.38
CA ASP A 664 -21.58 -12.92 -39.60
C ASP A 664 -20.08 -12.71 -39.31
N VAL A 665 -19.66 -12.83 -38.04
CA VAL A 665 -18.28 -12.53 -37.60
C VAL A 665 -17.21 -13.29 -38.37
N ASP A 666 -17.51 -14.50 -38.85
CA ASP A 666 -16.58 -15.30 -39.64
C ASP A 666 -16.35 -14.79 -41.07
N LYS A 667 -17.29 -14.00 -41.59
CA LYS A 667 -17.20 -13.36 -42.92
C LYS A 667 -16.36 -12.07 -42.88
N TRP A 668 -16.09 -11.53 -41.69
CA TRP A 668 -15.37 -10.28 -41.56
C TRP A 668 -13.89 -10.46 -41.91
N GLN A 669 -13.44 -9.68 -42.89
CA GLN A 669 -12.03 -9.56 -43.32
C GLN A 669 -11.23 -8.61 -42.42
N GLY A 670 -11.93 -7.79 -41.62
CA GLY A 670 -11.34 -6.87 -40.65
C GLY A 670 -12.42 -6.10 -39.90
N CYS A 671 -12.06 -5.50 -38.76
CA CYS A 671 -12.90 -4.51 -38.10
C CYS A 671 -12.04 -3.38 -37.52
N PHE A 672 -12.65 -2.23 -37.30
CA PHE A 672 -11.97 -1.04 -36.83
C PHE A 672 -12.92 -0.10 -36.08
N ILE A 673 -12.34 0.85 -35.36
CA ILE A 673 -13.05 1.87 -34.60
C ILE A 673 -12.63 3.27 -35.04
N SER A 674 -13.51 4.25 -34.86
CA SER A 674 -13.16 5.66 -35.10
C SER A 674 -13.59 6.59 -33.97
N SER A 675 -12.73 7.55 -33.60
CA SER A 675 -13.11 8.68 -32.74
C SER A 675 -12.25 9.92 -32.98
N THR A 676 -12.73 11.09 -32.55
CA THR A 676 -12.00 12.36 -32.69
C THR A 676 -10.59 12.30 -32.11
N SER A 677 -10.37 11.61 -30.99
CA SER A 677 -9.04 11.54 -30.37
C SER A 677 -8.11 10.49 -30.99
N ARG A 678 -8.65 9.38 -31.53
CA ARG A 678 -7.85 8.25 -32.01
C ARG A 678 -7.78 8.15 -33.53
N LEU A 679 -8.57 8.95 -34.25
CA LEU A 679 -8.86 8.78 -35.67
C LEU A 679 -9.35 7.35 -35.94
N VAL A 680 -8.76 6.65 -36.90
CA VAL A 680 -9.07 5.26 -37.27
C VAL A 680 -8.06 4.33 -36.63
N LEU A 681 -8.54 3.30 -35.93
CA LEU A 681 -7.70 2.23 -35.36
C LEU A 681 -8.26 0.86 -35.76
N GLY A 682 -7.42 0.06 -36.41
CA GLY A 682 -7.71 -1.33 -36.77
C GLY A 682 -7.71 -2.28 -35.57
N ALA A 683 -8.59 -3.27 -35.59
CA ALA A 683 -8.64 -4.30 -34.56
C ALA A 683 -7.81 -5.52 -34.95
N LYS A 684 -6.86 -5.92 -34.09
CA LYS A 684 -6.11 -7.17 -34.17
C LYS A 684 -6.99 -8.35 -33.78
N SER A 685 -7.84 -8.16 -32.79
CA SER A 685 -8.78 -9.19 -32.31
C SER A 685 -10.05 -8.59 -31.73
N LEU A 686 -11.12 -9.37 -31.80
CA LEU A 686 -12.41 -9.10 -31.17
C LEU A 686 -12.77 -10.29 -30.26
N GLU A 687 -12.94 -10.02 -28.98
CA GLU A 687 -13.45 -10.99 -28.00
C GLU A 687 -14.95 -10.82 -27.82
N TYR A 688 -15.69 -11.93 -27.79
CA TYR A 688 -17.14 -11.95 -27.64
C TYR A 688 -17.63 -13.27 -27.05
N GLU A 689 -18.82 -13.29 -26.45
CA GLU A 689 -19.45 -14.51 -25.96
C GLU A 689 -20.18 -15.26 -27.09
N HIS A 690 -19.91 -16.55 -27.22
CA HIS A 690 -20.61 -17.40 -28.18
C HIS A 690 -21.96 -17.86 -27.59
N PRO A 691 -23.09 -17.70 -28.31
CA PRO A 691 -24.43 -17.97 -27.80
C PRO A 691 -24.63 -19.41 -27.30
N ASP A 692 -24.01 -20.39 -27.96
CA ASP A 692 -24.22 -21.80 -27.64
C ASP A 692 -23.30 -22.39 -26.56
N ALA A 693 -22.32 -21.62 -26.05
CA ALA A 693 -21.23 -22.20 -25.25
C ALA A 693 -20.94 -21.52 -23.91
N ASN A 694 -21.55 -20.36 -23.60
CA ASN A 694 -21.20 -19.54 -22.43
C ASN A 694 -19.67 -19.37 -22.28
N LYS A 695 -18.97 -19.34 -23.43
CA LYS A 695 -17.52 -19.35 -23.53
C LYS A 695 -17.07 -18.16 -24.36
N THR A 696 -16.16 -17.39 -23.78
CA THR A 696 -15.47 -16.30 -24.48
C THR A 696 -14.71 -16.85 -25.67
N THR A 697 -14.95 -16.25 -26.84
CA THR A 697 -14.33 -16.60 -28.12
C THR A 697 -13.59 -15.38 -28.66
N THR A 698 -12.45 -15.62 -29.30
CA THR A 698 -11.61 -14.56 -29.88
C THR A 698 -11.53 -14.73 -31.38
N ARG A 699 -11.97 -13.73 -32.15
CA ARG A 699 -11.71 -13.63 -33.59
C ARG A 699 -10.47 -12.77 -33.81
N SER A 700 -9.49 -13.27 -34.55
CA SER A 700 -8.31 -12.48 -34.95
C SER A 700 -8.45 -12.00 -36.38
N PHE A 701 -7.87 -10.82 -36.66
CA PHE A 701 -7.86 -10.20 -37.98
C PHE A 701 -6.43 -9.93 -38.42
N LEU A 702 -6.19 -10.13 -39.71
CA LEU A 702 -4.94 -9.77 -40.37
C LEU A 702 -5.02 -8.31 -40.86
N PRO A 703 -3.89 -7.66 -41.15
CA PRO A 703 -3.86 -6.38 -41.83
C PRO A 703 -4.71 -6.42 -43.12
N ASN A 704 -5.46 -5.35 -43.36
CA ASN A 704 -6.44 -5.29 -44.45
C ASN A 704 -6.16 -4.05 -45.33
N PRO A 705 -5.95 -4.19 -46.65
CA PRO A 705 -5.60 -3.08 -47.53
C PRO A 705 -6.61 -1.93 -47.54
N ILE A 706 -7.92 -2.23 -47.42
CA ILE A 706 -8.98 -1.22 -47.38
C ILE A 706 -8.86 -0.41 -46.10
N LEU A 707 -8.62 -1.08 -44.96
CA LEU A 707 -8.40 -0.42 -43.69
C LEU A 707 -7.13 0.45 -43.70
N ASP A 708 -6.05 -0.03 -44.30
CA ASP A 708 -4.80 0.72 -44.42
C ASP A 708 -5.00 1.98 -45.28
N GLN A 709 -5.74 1.86 -46.39
CA GLN A 709 -6.12 2.99 -47.24
C GLN A 709 -6.96 4.01 -46.46
N ILE A 710 -8.04 3.58 -45.80
CA ILE A 710 -8.90 4.46 -44.99
C ILE A 710 -8.08 5.16 -43.90
N THR A 711 -7.25 4.41 -43.17
CA THR A 711 -6.42 4.95 -42.08
C THR A 711 -5.46 6.02 -42.60
N SER A 712 -4.79 5.77 -43.73
CA SER A 712 -3.86 6.70 -44.35
C SER A 712 -4.58 7.97 -44.84
N VAL A 713 -5.66 7.83 -45.59
CA VAL A 713 -6.38 8.97 -46.18
C VAL A 713 -7.02 9.83 -45.08
N VAL A 714 -7.67 9.23 -44.08
CA VAL A 714 -8.26 9.96 -42.95
C VAL A 714 -7.22 10.79 -42.20
N ARG A 715 -6.01 10.26 -41.97
CA ARG A 715 -4.92 11.00 -41.29
C ARG A 715 -4.52 12.27 -42.04
N HIS A 716 -4.55 12.25 -43.37
CA HIS A 716 -4.25 13.43 -44.19
C HIS A 716 -5.45 14.37 -44.28
N ALA A 717 -6.65 13.84 -44.51
CA ALA A 717 -7.87 14.62 -44.73
C ALA A 717 -8.29 15.44 -43.49
N VAL A 718 -7.94 14.98 -42.28
CA VAL A 718 -8.12 15.74 -41.03
C VAL A 718 -7.51 17.14 -41.11
N ILE A 719 -6.37 17.30 -41.79
CA ILE A 719 -5.69 18.60 -41.92
C ILE A 719 -6.52 19.56 -42.78
N GLY A 720 -7.09 19.08 -43.89
CA GLY A 720 -7.89 19.88 -44.82
C GLY A 720 -9.22 20.35 -44.24
N LYS A 721 -9.84 19.56 -43.36
CA LYS A 721 -11.12 19.90 -42.70
C LYS A 721 -10.97 20.63 -41.35
N SER A 722 -9.80 21.21 -41.08
CA SER A 722 -9.56 21.92 -39.83
C SER A 722 -9.73 23.43 -39.98
N THR A 723 -10.49 24.03 -39.06
CA THR A 723 -10.75 25.48 -39.00
C THR A 723 -9.76 26.15 -38.08
N GLU A 724 -9.18 27.29 -38.49
CA GLU A 724 -8.34 28.10 -37.60
C GLU A 724 -9.20 28.77 -36.52
N VAL A 725 -8.91 28.46 -35.26
CA VAL A 725 -9.65 28.95 -34.09
C VAL A 725 -8.75 29.79 -33.18
N PHE A 726 -7.45 29.49 -33.18
CA PHE A 726 -6.46 30.20 -32.37
C PHE A 726 -5.50 30.96 -33.28
N LYS A 727 -5.24 32.21 -32.93
CA LYS A 727 -4.18 33.02 -33.55
C LYS A 727 -2.82 32.72 -32.94
#